data_AF-A0A803M6S4-F1
#
_entry.id   AF-A0A803M6S4-F1
#
_cell.length_a   1.000
_cell.length_b   1.000
_cell.length_c   1.000
_cell.angle_alpha   90.00
_cell.angle_beta   90.00
_cell.angle_gamma   90.00
#
_symmetry.space_group_name_H-M   'P 1'
#
loop_
_entity.id
_entity.type
_entity.pdbx_description
1 polymer ?
#
loop_
_entity_poly.entity_id
_entity_poly.type
_entity_poly.pdbx_seq_one_letter_code
_entity_poly.pdbx_strand_id
1 'polypeptide(L)'
;MKLCPREVEKLALHNAGFLAQKRLASGLRLNYTEAVAVIATQILSFVRVGNKSVAELMDIGKQLLGRRQVLPAVVHILHTVQVEGTFPDGTKLITIHDPIASENGNLELALDGSFLPVPSLDRFPELEDDIVPGELKPGVGDISLNNGRRAVILKVVNNGDRPVQVGSHYHFIEVNPSLIFDRRKAYGMRLNIPAGTAIRFEPGDPKSVTLVSIGGKRCIRGGNNIAYGPVDDAKIKTIMDTIHSRGFGHSDEDNASRGVTGEDSNFTKTMSREAYANMYGPTTGDKIRLGDTDLFAEIERDFAVYGDECVFGGGKVLRDGMGQASGYPSAVCLDTVITNATIIDYTGIFKADIGIKGGNIIALGKAGNPDTMDGVSANMIIGVNTEVIAGEGMIVTAGAIDCHVHFICPQLASEAISSGITTLVGGGTGPSFGTRATTCTPAPSHMKFMLKSTDDIPLNFGFTGKGNSSRPEGLPEIIVAGAMGLKLHEDWGTTPAAIDSCLNVAEEYDIQVNIHTDTLNESGFVEHTIDAFKGRTIHTYHSEGAGGGHAPDIIKVCGVKNVLPSSTNPTKPFTSNTVDEHLDMLMVCHHLNKDIPEDVAFAESRIRAETIAAEDILHDIGAISIISSDSQAMGRIGEVICRTWQTAHKMKLQRGPLPSSETDNDNFRIKRYIAKHTINPAIANGFSKYVGSVEVGKLADLVVWDPAFFGAKPEIIIKGGEIAWANMGDANASIPTPEPVIMRPMFGAFGKAGSANSIAFVSKAALDRGIKELYGLDKRVEAVGGVRSVTKEDMKLNNSLPKITVDPDTYTVTADGEVLTCSPATAIPLSRNYFLF
;
A
#
# COMPACT_ATOMS: atom_id res chain seq x y z
N MET A 1 28.70 0.04 29.11
CA MET A 1 27.95 1.12 28.43
C MET A 1 26.54 1.31 28.96
N LYS A 2 25.79 0.25 29.35
CA LYS A 2 24.39 0.38 29.83
C LYS A 2 23.49 1.08 28.79
N LEU A 3 23.71 0.78 27.51
CA LEU A 3 22.94 1.39 26.41
C LEU A 3 21.48 0.99 26.53
N CYS A 4 20.60 1.97 26.56
CA CYS A 4 19.16 1.75 26.39
C CYS A 4 18.81 1.56 24.90
N PRO A 5 17.62 1.03 24.57
CA PRO A 5 17.24 0.72 23.19
C PRO A 5 17.43 1.90 22.22
N ARG A 6 16.99 3.11 22.59
CA ARG A 6 17.17 4.32 21.78
C ARG A 6 18.64 4.67 21.51
N GLU A 7 19.57 4.36 22.42
CA GLU A 7 21.01 4.62 22.18
C GLU A 7 21.58 3.64 21.14
N VAL A 8 21.09 2.39 21.12
CA VAL A 8 21.44 1.41 20.08
C VAL A 8 20.88 1.84 18.72
N GLU A 9 19.64 2.33 18.68
CA GLU A 9 19.02 2.83 17.45
C GLU A 9 19.72 4.08 16.90
N LYS A 10 20.08 5.04 17.76
CA LYS A 10 20.82 6.23 17.35
C LYS A 10 22.23 5.90 16.88
N LEU A 11 22.84 4.82 17.39
CA LEU A 11 24.11 4.31 16.84
C LEU A 11 23.91 3.72 15.43
N ALA A 12 22.83 3.00 15.17
CA ALA A 12 22.50 2.52 13.83
C ALA A 12 22.24 3.68 12.85
N LEU A 13 21.50 4.70 13.28
CA LEU A 13 21.29 5.95 12.53
C LEU A 13 22.63 6.62 12.21
N HIS A 14 23.52 6.76 13.20
CA HIS A 14 24.85 7.33 13.01
C HIS A 14 25.67 6.53 11.98
N ASN A 15 25.61 5.20 12.00
CA ASN A 15 26.31 4.37 11.02
C ASN A 15 25.78 4.60 9.59
N ALA A 16 24.46 4.76 9.42
CA ALA A 16 23.86 5.10 8.14
C ALA A 16 24.28 6.51 7.68
N GLY A 17 24.30 7.49 8.60
CA GLY A 17 24.81 8.82 8.31
C GLY A 17 26.28 8.81 7.90
N PHE A 18 27.13 8.06 8.59
CA PHE A 18 28.55 7.93 8.26
C PHE A 18 28.78 7.22 6.91
N LEU A 19 27.94 6.25 6.56
CA LEU A 19 27.93 5.67 5.21
C LEU A 19 27.63 6.74 4.14
N ALA A 20 26.57 7.53 4.36
CA ALA A 20 26.20 8.63 3.46
C ALA A 20 27.32 9.68 3.37
N GLN A 21 28.00 10.02 4.47
CA GLN A 21 29.15 10.92 4.47
C GLN A 21 30.31 10.38 3.61
N LYS A 22 30.62 9.07 3.68
CA LYS A 22 31.64 8.47 2.80
C LYS A 22 31.28 8.57 1.33
N ARG A 23 30.00 8.31 0.99
CA ARG A 23 29.49 8.44 -0.38
C ARG A 23 29.58 9.88 -0.86
N LEU A 24 29.13 10.83 -0.04
CA LEU A 24 29.25 12.27 -0.31
C LEU A 24 30.72 12.68 -0.50
N ALA A 25 31.63 12.29 0.40
CA ALA A 25 33.06 12.59 0.31
C ALA A 25 33.71 12.01 -0.97
N SER A 26 33.18 10.91 -1.51
CA SER A 26 33.64 10.35 -2.78
C SER A 26 33.13 11.09 -4.02
N GLY A 27 32.13 11.97 -3.87
CA GLY A 27 31.48 12.70 -4.96
C GLY A 27 30.14 12.10 -5.42
N LEU A 28 29.56 11.16 -4.67
CA LEU A 28 28.26 10.58 -5.00
C LEU A 28 27.13 11.50 -4.56
N ARG A 29 26.14 11.66 -5.44
CA ARG A 29 24.88 12.35 -5.13
C ARG A 29 24.01 11.43 -4.28
N LEU A 30 23.58 11.93 -3.13
CA LEU A 30 22.83 11.14 -2.15
C LEU A 30 21.35 11.01 -2.55
N ASN A 31 20.76 9.84 -2.35
CA ASN A 31 19.33 9.64 -2.44
C ASN A 31 18.59 10.12 -1.17
N TYR A 32 17.27 9.95 -1.13
CA TYR A 32 16.45 10.41 0.00
C TYR A 32 16.91 9.83 1.34
N THR A 33 17.06 8.50 1.39
CA THR A 33 17.41 7.78 2.62
C THR A 33 18.78 8.21 3.15
N GLU A 34 19.75 8.39 2.25
CA GLU A 34 21.09 8.86 2.60
C GLU A 34 21.09 10.31 3.08
N ALA A 35 20.32 11.19 2.43
CA ALA A 35 20.18 12.59 2.80
C ALA A 35 19.57 12.74 4.20
N VAL A 36 18.48 12.02 4.49
CA VAL A 36 17.89 11.95 5.84
C VAL A 36 18.92 11.51 6.87
N ALA A 37 19.62 10.39 6.60
CA ALA A 37 20.56 9.80 7.54
C ALA A 37 21.73 10.74 7.87
N VAL A 38 22.31 11.42 6.87
CA VAL A 38 23.42 12.35 7.11
C VAL A 38 22.96 13.61 7.84
N ILE A 39 21.81 14.19 7.48
CA ILE A 39 21.28 15.38 8.15
C ILE A 39 21.00 15.06 9.62
N ALA A 40 20.22 14.00 9.90
CA ALA A 40 19.88 13.63 11.26
C ALA A 40 21.13 13.31 12.11
N THR A 41 22.11 12.60 11.52
CA THR A 41 23.38 12.29 12.20
C THR A 41 24.19 13.54 12.52
N GLN A 42 24.26 14.50 11.59
CA GLN A 42 24.99 15.75 11.81
C GLN A 42 24.33 16.60 12.88
N ILE A 43 23.00 16.70 12.89
CA ILE A 43 22.29 17.38 13.98
C ILE A 43 22.63 16.74 15.33
N LEU A 44 22.62 15.41 15.46
CA LEU A 44 23.01 14.73 16.69
C LEU A 44 24.47 15.02 17.10
N SER A 45 25.39 15.13 16.14
CA SER A 45 26.78 15.51 16.39
C SER A 45 26.88 16.91 17.00
N PHE A 46 26.22 17.90 16.40
CA PHE A 46 26.23 19.27 16.92
C PHE A 46 25.52 19.39 18.27
N VAL A 47 24.44 18.64 18.50
CA VAL A 47 23.81 18.54 19.83
C VAL A 47 24.83 18.04 20.86
N ARG A 48 25.65 17.04 20.51
CA ARG A 48 26.66 16.48 21.40
C ARG A 48 27.79 17.47 21.71
N VAL A 49 28.17 18.34 20.78
CA VAL A 49 29.13 19.43 21.03
C VAL A 49 28.56 20.40 22.08
N GLY A 50 27.25 20.67 22.03
CA GLY A 50 26.53 21.37 23.10
C GLY A 50 26.70 22.89 23.11
N ASN A 51 27.15 23.47 22.00
CA ASN A 51 27.34 24.93 21.83
C ASN A 51 26.30 25.58 20.90
N LYS A 52 25.27 24.84 20.49
CA LYS A 52 24.18 25.31 19.61
C LYS A 52 22.83 25.06 20.25
N SER A 53 21.93 26.02 20.08
CA SER A 53 20.52 25.91 20.46
C SER A 53 19.71 25.14 19.41
N VAL A 54 18.49 24.71 19.77
CA VAL A 54 17.56 24.08 18.81
C VAL A 54 17.33 24.97 17.58
N ALA A 55 17.10 26.27 17.78
CA ALA A 55 16.83 27.22 16.70
C ALA A 55 18.04 27.37 15.74
N GLU A 56 19.27 27.40 16.27
CA GLU A 56 20.46 27.42 15.41
C GLU A 56 20.62 26.12 14.63
N LEU A 57 20.30 24.97 15.22
CA LEU A 57 20.39 23.67 14.53
C LEU A 57 19.32 23.52 13.45
N MET A 58 18.14 24.12 13.63
CA MET A 58 17.12 24.21 12.59
C MET A 58 17.62 24.92 11.34
N ASP A 59 18.44 25.97 11.51
CA ASP A 59 19.05 26.70 10.40
C ASP A 59 20.26 25.94 9.80
N ILE A 60 21.17 25.46 10.66
CA ILE A 60 22.36 24.69 10.24
C ILE A 60 21.96 23.47 9.40
N GLY A 61 20.90 22.77 9.77
CA GLY A 61 20.42 21.59 9.03
C GLY A 61 20.10 21.89 7.56
N LYS A 62 19.62 23.09 7.24
CA LYS A 62 19.32 23.52 5.86
C LYS A 62 20.56 23.82 5.04
N GLN A 63 21.71 23.97 5.70
CA GLN A 63 22.97 24.31 5.06
C GLN A 63 23.77 23.07 4.69
N LEU A 64 23.42 21.87 5.18
CA LEU A 64 24.29 20.69 5.04
C LEU A 64 24.38 20.19 3.58
N LEU A 65 23.25 20.07 2.89
CA LEU A 65 23.17 19.53 1.55
C LEU A 65 22.48 20.52 0.61
N GLY A 66 23.03 20.69 -0.58
CA GLY A 66 22.40 21.44 -1.66
C GLY A 66 21.87 20.54 -2.76
N ARG A 67 21.14 21.11 -3.73
CA ARG A 67 20.56 20.39 -4.87
C ARG A 67 21.61 19.58 -5.65
N ARG A 68 22.84 20.08 -5.78
CA ARG A 68 23.92 19.38 -6.50
C ARG A 68 24.42 18.14 -5.76
N GLN A 69 24.28 18.05 -4.45
CA GLN A 69 24.77 16.93 -3.63
C GLN A 69 23.77 15.78 -3.48
N VAL A 70 22.53 15.96 -3.93
CA VAL A 70 21.47 14.95 -3.84
C VAL A 70 20.92 14.60 -5.22
N LEU A 71 20.25 13.44 -5.33
CA LEU A 71 19.50 13.10 -6.53
C LEU A 71 18.32 14.07 -6.72
N PRO A 72 17.88 14.34 -7.97
CA PRO A 72 16.84 15.35 -8.25
C PRO A 72 15.55 15.13 -7.45
N ALA A 73 15.09 13.88 -7.37
CA ALA A 73 13.89 13.49 -6.62
C ALA A 73 13.90 13.93 -5.14
N VAL A 74 15.08 14.00 -4.50
CA VAL A 74 15.21 14.36 -3.07
C VAL A 74 14.67 15.75 -2.79
N VAL A 75 14.82 16.69 -3.73
CA VAL A 75 14.32 18.07 -3.60
C VAL A 75 12.80 18.10 -3.44
N HIS A 76 12.11 17.12 -4.03
CA HIS A 76 10.66 17.06 -4.05
C HIS A 76 10.05 16.26 -2.90
N ILE A 77 10.76 15.24 -2.40
CA ILE A 77 10.21 14.29 -1.42
C ILE A 77 10.77 14.50 0.01
N LEU A 78 11.86 15.26 0.16
CA LEU A 78 12.44 15.55 1.48
C LEU A 78 11.97 16.91 2.03
N HIS A 79 10.78 16.94 2.60
CA HIS A 79 10.21 18.16 3.20
C HIS A 79 10.74 18.46 4.59
N THR A 80 10.98 17.42 5.40
CA THR A 80 11.47 17.60 6.77
C THR A 80 12.43 16.49 7.18
N VAL A 81 13.40 16.82 8.02
CA VAL A 81 14.17 15.83 8.80
C VAL A 81 13.97 16.13 10.28
N GLN A 82 13.62 15.12 11.05
CA GLN A 82 13.37 15.25 12.49
C GLN A 82 14.29 14.32 13.27
N VAL A 83 14.87 14.81 14.37
CA VAL A 83 15.67 13.96 15.26
C VAL A 83 15.66 14.52 16.67
N GLU A 84 15.74 13.63 17.67
CA GLU A 84 15.92 14.05 19.06
C GLU A 84 17.33 13.73 19.57
N GLY A 85 17.97 14.73 20.16
CA GLY A 85 19.31 14.64 20.74
C GLY A 85 19.34 15.12 22.19
N THR A 86 20.38 14.72 22.94
CA THR A 86 20.57 15.11 24.35
C THR A 86 21.44 16.37 24.43
N PHE A 87 20.79 17.53 24.57
CA PHE A 87 21.46 18.80 24.84
C PHE A 87 21.96 18.88 26.29
N PRO A 88 22.77 19.90 26.65
CA PRO A 88 23.13 20.17 28.04
C PRO A 88 21.90 20.32 28.97
N ASP A 89 20.75 20.74 28.44
CA ASP A 89 19.49 20.90 29.15
C ASP A 89 18.49 19.74 28.89
N GLY A 90 18.98 18.58 28.45
CA GLY A 90 18.20 17.36 28.24
C GLY A 90 17.73 17.14 26.80
N THR A 91 16.87 16.14 26.59
CA THR A 91 16.41 15.77 25.25
C THR A 91 15.52 16.84 24.63
N LYS A 92 15.77 17.20 23.38
CA LYS A 92 14.92 18.10 22.57
C LYS A 92 14.74 17.55 21.17
N LEU A 93 13.59 17.86 20.58
CA LEU A 93 13.30 17.67 19.16
C LEU A 93 13.89 18.82 18.34
N ILE A 94 14.50 18.46 17.22
CA ILE A 94 14.88 19.39 16.15
C ILE A 94 14.13 18.97 14.89
N THR A 95 13.49 19.93 14.22
CA THR A 95 12.86 19.73 12.91
C THR A 95 13.49 20.66 11.89
N ILE A 96 14.15 20.09 10.89
CA ILE A 96 14.71 20.81 9.76
C ILE A 96 13.65 20.85 8.67
N HIS A 97 13.10 22.03 8.40
CA HIS A 97 12.14 22.23 7.31
C HIS A 97 12.85 22.60 6.01
N ASP A 98 12.47 21.98 4.91
CA ASP A 98 13.03 22.19 3.57
C ASP A 98 14.57 22.13 3.59
N PRO A 99 15.16 20.98 3.99
CA PRO A 99 16.60 20.88 4.23
C PRO A 99 17.45 21.10 2.99
N ILE A 100 16.90 20.91 1.78
CA ILE A 100 17.60 21.17 0.52
C ILE A 100 17.24 22.58 0.03
N ALA A 101 17.84 23.59 0.66
CA ALA A 101 17.48 25.00 0.47
C ALA A 101 18.40 25.80 -0.46
N SER A 102 19.55 25.24 -0.86
CA SER A 102 20.57 25.91 -1.67
C SER A 102 21.06 25.04 -2.83
N GLU A 103 21.74 25.63 -3.81
CA GLU A 103 22.38 24.87 -4.90
C GLU A 103 23.52 23.98 -4.40
N ASN A 104 24.35 24.53 -3.51
CA ASN A 104 25.45 23.82 -2.86
C ASN A 104 25.30 23.90 -1.36
N GLY A 105 25.44 22.75 -0.69
CA GLY A 105 25.55 22.67 0.76
C GLY A 105 26.93 23.10 1.24
N ASN A 106 27.03 23.42 2.53
CA ASN A 106 28.25 23.57 3.27
C ASN A 106 28.80 22.17 3.63
N LEU A 107 29.66 21.66 2.76
CA LEU A 107 30.24 20.33 2.89
C LEU A 107 31.18 20.17 4.08
N GLU A 108 31.75 21.26 4.60
CA GLU A 108 32.52 21.23 5.84
C GLU A 108 31.60 20.87 7.02
N LEU A 109 30.41 21.47 7.08
CA LEU A 109 29.40 21.12 8.08
C LEU A 109 28.83 19.71 7.86
N ALA A 110 28.56 19.32 6.61
CA ALA A 110 28.04 17.99 6.31
C ALA A 110 29.01 16.85 6.69
N LEU A 111 30.32 17.13 6.69
CA LEU A 111 31.38 16.18 7.00
C LEU A 111 32.03 16.43 8.37
N ASP A 112 31.51 17.37 9.17
CA ASP A 112 32.06 17.68 10.49
C ASP A 112 32.08 16.43 11.39
N GLY A 113 33.17 16.27 12.13
CA GLY A 113 33.43 15.11 12.98
C GLY A 113 33.68 13.78 12.26
N SER A 114 33.55 13.71 10.93
CA SER A 114 33.75 12.44 10.18
C SER A 114 35.22 12.12 9.89
N PHE A 115 36.09 13.14 9.93
CA PHE A 115 37.50 13.09 9.50
C PHE A 115 37.70 12.68 8.02
N LEU A 116 36.63 12.75 7.21
CA LEU A 116 36.71 12.55 5.76
C LEU A 116 37.16 13.85 5.07
N PRO A 117 37.90 13.75 3.96
CA PRO A 117 38.27 14.93 3.19
C PRO A 117 37.03 15.56 2.56
N VAL A 118 36.93 16.89 2.64
CA VAL A 118 35.86 17.65 2.00
C VAL A 118 36.09 17.63 0.48
N PRO A 119 35.16 17.07 -0.32
CA PRO A 119 35.32 17.05 -1.76
C PRO A 119 35.08 18.44 -2.35
N SER A 120 35.75 18.74 -3.45
CA SER A 120 35.47 19.96 -4.22
C SER A 120 34.10 19.85 -4.91
N LEU A 121 33.42 20.99 -5.07
CA LEU A 121 32.05 21.06 -5.60
C LEU A 121 31.95 20.67 -7.08
N ASP A 122 33.05 20.68 -7.83
CA ASP A 122 33.12 20.21 -9.22
C ASP A 122 32.84 18.71 -9.37
N ARG A 123 33.00 17.92 -8.29
CA ARG A 123 32.63 16.50 -8.28
C ARG A 123 31.13 16.24 -8.40
N PHE A 124 30.30 17.26 -8.22
CA PHE A 124 28.85 17.18 -8.25
C PHE A 124 28.30 17.98 -9.43
N PRO A 125 28.40 17.49 -10.68
CA PRO A 125 27.85 18.22 -11.82
C PRO A 125 26.35 18.48 -11.64
N GLU A 126 25.87 19.59 -12.23
CA GLU A 126 24.44 19.83 -12.31
C GLU A 126 23.75 18.71 -13.08
N LEU A 127 22.59 18.29 -12.57
CA LEU A 127 21.76 17.26 -13.17
C LEU A 127 20.33 17.71 -12.88
N GLU A 128 19.64 18.07 -13.94
CA GLU A 128 18.21 18.35 -13.92
C GLU A 128 17.47 17.10 -14.39
N ASP A 129 16.41 16.76 -13.68
CA ASP A 129 15.44 15.73 -14.03
C ASP A 129 14.08 16.26 -13.58
N ASP A 130 13.10 16.21 -14.48
CA ASP A 130 11.77 16.81 -14.29
C ASP A 130 10.80 15.83 -13.57
N ILE A 131 11.26 14.64 -13.17
CA ILE A 131 10.42 13.67 -12.49
C ILE A 131 10.22 14.08 -11.02
N VAL A 132 8.97 14.42 -10.70
CA VAL A 132 8.50 14.62 -9.32
C VAL A 132 7.81 13.33 -8.85
N PRO A 133 8.38 12.55 -7.91
CA PRO A 133 7.71 11.35 -7.41
C PRO A 133 6.40 11.69 -6.71
N GLY A 134 5.33 10.93 -6.97
CA GLY A 134 4.02 11.20 -6.37
C GLY A 134 3.29 12.44 -6.92
N GLU A 135 3.78 13.04 -8.01
CA GLU A 135 3.22 14.24 -8.63
C GLU A 135 1.69 14.20 -8.78
N LEU A 136 1.03 15.23 -8.27
CA LEU A 136 -0.37 15.49 -8.50
C LEU A 136 -0.54 16.38 -9.74
N LYS A 137 -1.36 15.94 -10.68
CA LYS A 137 -1.85 16.74 -11.81
C LYS A 137 -3.35 17.00 -11.63
N PRO A 138 -3.74 18.20 -11.15
CA PRO A 138 -5.15 18.54 -10.96
C PRO A 138 -5.93 18.52 -12.27
N GLY A 139 -7.19 18.12 -12.20
CA GLY A 139 -8.15 18.29 -13.29
C GLY A 139 -8.53 19.77 -13.53
N VAL A 140 -9.54 20.00 -14.36
CA VAL A 140 -9.99 21.35 -14.73
C VAL A 140 -11.07 21.87 -13.76
N GLY A 141 -11.02 23.17 -13.48
CA GLY A 141 -12.05 23.91 -12.75
C GLY A 141 -11.93 23.88 -11.23
N ASP A 142 -12.66 24.77 -10.57
CA ASP A 142 -12.74 24.86 -9.10
C ASP A 142 -13.83 23.95 -8.52
N ILE A 143 -13.65 23.56 -7.26
CA ILE A 143 -14.61 22.76 -6.50
C ILE A 143 -15.51 23.68 -5.69
N SER A 144 -16.82 23.56 -5.86
CA SER A 144 -17.83 24.26 -5.05
C SER A 144 -18.19 23.42 -3.82
N LEU A 145 -18.05 24.01 -2.63
CA LEU A 145 -18.33 23.36 -1.36
C LEU A 145 -19.78 23.58 -0.94
N ASN A 146 -20.35 22.60 -0.22
CA ASN A 146 -21.64 22.69 0.47
C ASN A 146 -22.79 23.11 -0.45
N ASN A 147 -22.78 22.66 -1.71
CA ASN A 147 -23.70 23.12 -2.74
C ASN A 147 -25.18 22.77 -2.42
N GLY A 148 -26.12 23.62 -2.83
CA GLY A 148 -27.56 23.41 -2.63
C GLY A 148 -28.07 23.60 -1.19
N ARG A 149 -27.29 24.24 -0.31
CA ARG A 149 -27.64 24.46 1.10
C ARG A 149 -28.15 25.88 1.33
N ARG A 150 -29.14 26.01 2.23
CA ARG A 150 -29.57 27.34 2.71
C ARG A 150 -28.39 28.02 3.38
N ALA A 151 -28.19 29.30 3.09
CA ALA A 151 -27.08 30.09 3.60
C ALA A 151 -27.54 31.42 4.20
N VAL A 152 -26.75 31.93 5.15
CA VAL A 152 -26.92 33.26 5.75
C VAL A 152 -25.55 33.86 6.06
N ILE A 153 -25.40 35.17 5.89
CA ILE A 153 -24.22 35.91 6.36
C ILE A 153 -24.59 36.62 7.66
N LEU A 154 -23.82 36.38 8.72
CA LEU A 154 -24.03 37.01 10.03
C LEU A 154 -22.77 37.74 10.48
N LYS A 155 -22.96 38.89 11.12
CA LYS A 155 -21.88 39.59 11.83
C LYS A 155 -21.73 39.00 13.23
N VAL A 156 -20.52 38.55 13.55
CA VAL A 156 -20.18 37.92 14.83
C VAL A 156 -19.12 38.75 15.53
N VAL A 157 -19.35 39.09 16.79
CA VAL A 157 -18.42 39.86 17.63
C VAL A 157 -18.04 39.05 18.85
N ASN A 158 -16.74 38.95 19.12
CA ASN A 158 -16.25 38.36 20.36
C ASN A 158 -16.23 39.41 21.48
N ASN A 159 -17.19 39.34 22.40
CA ASN A 159 -17.23 40.20 23.60
C ASN A 159 -16.52 39.58 24.81
N GLY A 160 -15.75 38.50 24.58
CA GLY A 160 -14.91 37.88 25.59
C GLY A 160 -13.54 38.54 25.67
N ASP A 161 -12.77 38.14 26.68
CA ASP A 161 -11.40 38.59 26.95
C ASP A 161 -10.32 37.65 26.37
N ARG A 162 -10.74 36.58 25.69
CA ARG A 162 -9.87 35.54 25.11
C ARG A 162 -10.26 35.23 23.67
N PRO A 163 -9.32 34.74 22.86
CA PRO A 163 -9.62 34.28 21.51
C PRO A 163 -10.62 33.12 21.52
N VAL A 164 -11.55 33.13 20.57
CA VAL A 164 -12.49 32.03 20.31
C VAL A 164 -12.28 31.54 18.89
N GLN A 165 -12.17 30.23 18.68
CA GLN A 165 -12.00 29.63 17.36
C GLN A 165 -13.09 28.57 17.13
N VAL A 166 -13.81 28.68 16.02
CA VAL A 166 -14.97 27.84 15.69
C VAL A 166 -14.68 27.03 14.43
N GLY A 167 -14.73 25.70 14.56
CA GLY A 167 -14.49 24.77 13.46
C GLY A 167 -15.65 24.65 12.48
N SER A 168 -15.37 24.21 11.27
CA SER A 168 -16.30 24.14 10.12
C SER A 168 -17.63 23.47 10.42
N HIS A 169 -17.61 22.35 11.16
CA HIS A 169 -18.79 21.52 11.42
C HIS A 169 -19.44 21.73 12.79
N TYR A 170 -18.99 22.72 13.55
CA TYR A 170 -19.60 23.04 14.83
C TYR A 170 -20.98 23.68 14.64
N HIS A 171 -21.99 23.21 15.40
CA HIS A 171 -23.34 23.79 15.39
C HIS A 171 -23.28 25.24 15.85
N PHE A 172 -23.51 26.19 14.95
CA PHE A 172 -23.12 27.59 15.19
C PHE A 172 -23.90 28.24 16.33
N ILE A 173 -25.16 27.81 16.57
CA ILE A 173 -25.95 28.26 17.72
C ILE A 173 -25.36 27.83 19.08
N GLU A 174 -24.54 26.78 19.12
CA GLU A 174 -23.95 26.21 20.34
C GLU A 174 -22.63 26.89 20.73
N VAL A 175 -22.12 27.84 19.94
CA VAL A 175 -20.77 28.42 20.16
C VAL A 175 -20.71 29.22 21.45
N ASN A 176 -19.48 29.49 21.90
CA ASN A 176 -19.16 30.22 23.13
C ASN A 176 -20.13 31.39 23.40
N PRO A 177 -20.67 31.51 24.64
CA PRO A 177 -21.63 32.56 24.99
C PRO A 177 -21.10 33.98 24.82
N SER A 178 -19.78 34.19 24.82
CA SER A 178 -19.17 35.51 24.58
C SER A 178 -19.23 35.97 23.12
N LEU A 179 -19.55 35.08 22.17
CA LEU A 179 -19.81 35.47 20.79
C LEU A 179 -21.24 36.00 20.65
N ILE A 180 -21.38 37.25 20.20
CA ILE A 180 -22.64 37.96 20.00
C ILE A 180 -22.96 38.00 18.50
N PHE A 181 -24.12 37.46 18.13
CA PHE A 181 -24.67 37.42 16.77
C PHE A 181 -26.16 37.00 16.81
N ASP A 182 -26.79 36.93 15.65
CA ASP A 182 -28.16 36.44 15.54
C ASP A 182 -28.23 34.90 15.68
N ARG A 183 -28.36 34.43 16.93
CA ARG A 183 -28.48 32.99 17.25
C ARG A 183 -29.72 32.34 16.66
N ARG A 184 -30.81 33.11 16.45
CA ARG A 184 -32.02 32.60 15.80
C ARG A 184 -31.72 32.21 14.36
N LYS A 185 -30.99 33.06 13.62
CA LYS A 185 -30.58 32.79 12.23
C LYS A 185 -29.50 31.72 12.11
N ALA A 186 -28.74 31.47 13.17
CA ALA A 186 -27.74 30.41 13.24
C ALA A 186 -28.30 29.02 13.62
N TYR A 187 -29.58 28.91 13.97
CA TYR A 187 -30.19 27.63 14.35
C TYR A 187 -30.18 26.63 13.19
N GLY A 188 -29.59 25.45 13.42
CA GLY A 188 -29.44 24.42 12.39
C GLY A 188 -28.41 24.76 11.30
N MET A 189 -27.47 25.66 11.59
CA MET A 189 -26.43 26.11 10.67
C MET A 189 -25.02 25.81 11.20
N ARG A 190 -24.05 25.74 10.28
CA ARG A 190 -22.61 25.62 10.53
C ARG A 190 -21.82 26.53 9.59
N LEU A 191 -20.52 26.73 9.82
CA LEU A 191 -19.69 27.59 8.96
C LEU A 191 -19.58 27.02 7.53
N ASN A 192 -19.68 27.89 6.52
CA ASN A 192 -19.42 27.56 5.11
C ASN A 192 -17.95 27.78 4.74
N ILE A 193 -17.08 26.92 5.26
CA ILE A 193 -15.64 26.94 5.05
C ILE A 193 -15.15 25.52 4.72
N PRO A 194 -13.93 25.34 4.21
CA PRO A 194 -13.39 24.00 3.96
C PRO A 194 -13.45 23.11 5.21
N ALA A 195 -13.83 21.84 5.03
CA ALA A 195 -13.88 20.85 6.09
C ALA A 195 -12.56 20.81 6.90
N GLY A 196 -12.68 20.63 8.21
CA GLY A 196 -11.51 20.64 9.11
C GLY A 196 -10.92 22.02 9.43
N THR A 197 -11.25 23.09 8.71
CA THR A 197 -10.76 24.46 9.02
C THR A 197 -11.62 25.15 10.09
N ALA A 198 -11.20 26.35 10.51
CA ALA A 198 -11.87 27.14 11.52
C ALA A 198 -11.77 28.64 11.27
N ILE A 199 -12.70 29.42 11.83
CA ILE A 199 -12.60 30.88 11.92
C ILE A 199 -12.24 31.27 13.35
N ARG A 200 -11.23 32.13 13.48
CA ARG A 200 -10.74 32.67 14.75
C ARG A 200 -11.28 34.08 14.97
N PHE A 201 -11.71 34.37 16.19
CA PHE A 201 -12.24 35.66 16.65
C PHE A 201 -11.38 36.12 17.83
N GLU A 202 -10.56 37.15 17.63
CA GLU A 202 -9.83 37.79 18.74
C GLU A 202 -10.80 38.64 19.59
N PRO A 203 -10.46 38.95 20.85
CA PRO A 203 -11.27 39.84 21.69
C PRO A 203 -11.61 41.16 20.98
N GLY A 204 -12.89 41.48 20.88
CA GLY A 204 -13.40 42.70 20.24
C GLY A 204 -13.53 42.66 18.72
N ASP A 205 -12.99 41.65 18.02
CA ASP A 205 -13.02 41.59 16.56
C ASP A 205 -14.43 41.28 16.02
N PRO A 206 -15.03 42.15 15.20
CA PRO A 206 -16.21 41.81 14.42
C PRO A 206 -15.81 41.11 13.11
N LYS A 207 -16.43 39.97 12.80
CA LYS A 207 -16.25 39.28 11.52
C LYS A 207 -17.60 38.86 10.94
N SER A 208 -17.79 39.10 9.65
CA SER A 208 -18.92 38.52 8.92
C SER A 208 -18.57 37.10 8.52
N VAL A 209 -19.46 36.15 8.80
CA VAL A 209 -19.29 34.74 8.46
C VAL A 209 -20.47 34.24 7.65
N THR A 210 -20.17 33.44 6.63
CA THR A 210 -21.20 32.70 5.88
C THR A 210 -21.47 31.38 6.59
N LEU A 211 -22.73 31.14 6.92
CA LEU A 211 -23.21 29.88 7.48
C LEU A 211 -24.04 29.14 6.43
N VAL A 212 -24.01 27.82 6.48
CA VAL A 212 -24.86 26.91 5.70
C VAL A 212 -25.62 25.97 6.62
N SER A 213 -26.81 25.52 6.20
CA SER A 213 -27.58 24.53 6.97
C SER A 213 -26.82 23.22 7.13
N ILE A 214 -26.96 22.55 8.28
CA ILE A 214 -26.55 21.15 8.41
C ILE A 214 -27.39 20.26 7.48
N GLY A 215 -26.79 19.18 6.99
CA GLY A 215 -27.42 18.17 6.12
C GLY A 215 -28.04 17.01 6.90
N GLY A 216 -28.33 15.93 6.20
CA GLY A 216 -28.81 14.67 6.75
C GLY A 216 -30.19 14.79 7.42
N LYS A 217 -30.35 14.16 8.59
CA LYS A 217 -31.59 14.25 9.39
C LYS A 217 -31.78 15.61 10.06
N ARG A 218 -30.81 16.52 9.94
CA ARG A 218 -30.81 17.86 10.53
C ARG A 218 -31.11 17.81 12.02
N CYS A 219 -30.30 17.06 12.77
CA CYS A 219 -30.43 16.91 14.22
C CYS A 219 -29.19 17.48 14.91
N ILE A 220 -29.40 18.40 15.86
CA ILE A 220 -28.34 19.01 16.65
C ILE A 220 -28.09 18.16 17.90
N ARG A 221 -26.83 17.86 18.18
CA ARG A 221 -26.37 17.15 19.39
C ARG A 221 -25.04 17.74 19.85
N GLY A 222 -24.70 17.54 21.12
CA GLY A 222 -23.46 18.01 21.71
C GLY A 222 -23.43 19.53 21.95
N GLY A 223 -22.25 20.12 21.90
CA GLY A 223 -22.06 21.56 22.13
C GLY A 223 -22.41 21.98 23.56
N ASN A 224 -23.18 23.05 23.70
CA ASN A 224 -23.67 23.54 25.00
C ASN A 224 -25.05 22.97 25.36
N ASN A 225 -25.58 22.07 24.53
CA ASN A 225 -26.90 21.47 24.66
C ASN A 225 -28.03 22.53 24.70
N ILE A 226 -27.91 23.59 23.90
CA ILE A 226 -28.89 24.68 23.80
C ILE A 226 -30.05 24.30 22.88
N ALA A 227 -29.75 23.65 21.76
CA ALA A 227 -30.66 23.44 20.65
C ALA A 227 -30.84 21.96 20.31
N TYR A 228 -30.72 21.08 21.32
CA TYR A 228 -30.74 19.63 21.16
C TYR A 228 -31.98 19.08 20.45
N GLY A 229 -31.73 18.16 19.51
CA GLY A 229 -32.75 17.41 18.78
C GLY A 229 -32.92 17.86 17.32
N PRO A 230 -33.98 17.37 16.66
CA PRO A 230 -34.28 17.74 15.27
C PRO A 230 -34.48 19.25 15.13
N VAL A 231 -33.95 19.82 14.04
CA VAL A 231 -34.16 21.22 13.67
C VAL A 231 -35.62 21.42 13.33
N ASP A 232 -36.31 22.19 14.18
CA ASP A 232 -37.74 22.45 14.11
C ASP A 232 -38.01 23.91 14.48
N ASP A 233 -38.46 24.70 13.51
CA ASP A 233 -38.72 26.13 13.69
C ASP A 233 -39.79 26.40 14.78
N ALA A 234 -40.65 25.43 15.10
CA ALA A 234 -41.62 25.56 16.19
C ALA A 234 -40.96 25.64 17.58
N LYS A 235 -39.73 25.11 17.72
CA LYS A 235 -38.98 25.12 18.99
C LYS A 235 -38.15 26.38 19.19
N ILE A 236 -38.05 27.25 18.19
CA ILE A 236 -37.13 28.39 18.21
C ILE A 236 -37.39 29.31 19.41
N LYS A 237 -38.66 29.48 19.81
CA LYS A 237 -39.02 30.30 20.97
C LYS A 237 -38.38 29.75 22.25
N THR A 238 -38.59 28.46 22.53
CA THR A 238 -38.03 27.78 23.71
C THR A 238 -36.50 27.77 23.71
N ILE A 239 -35.90 27.62 22.53
CA ILE A 239 -34.43 27.67 22.37
C ILE A 239 -33.92 29.08 22.68
N MET A 240 -34.57 30.13 22.17
CA MET A 240 -34.18 31.52 22.45
C MET A 240 -34.40 31.89 23.93
N ASP A 241 -35.47 31.39 24.57
CA ASP A 241 -35.67 31.53 26.01
C ASP A 241 -34.50 30.89 26.79
N THR A 242 -34.03 29.73 26.33
CA THR A 242 -32.86 29.04 26.90
C THR A 242 -31.58 29.86 26.70
N ILE A 243 -31.35 30.40 25.50
CA ILE A 243 -30.21 31.29 25.17
C ILE A 243 -30.16 32.49 26.12
N HIS A 244 -31.28 33.18 26.30
CA HIS A 244 -31.37 34.33 27.21
C HIS A 244 -31.14 33.92 28.66
N SER A 245 -31.80 32.86 29.13
CA SER A 245 -31.68 32.40 30.52
C SER A 245 -30.26 31.96 30.88
N ARG A 246 -29.50 31.43 29.91
CA ARG A 246 -28.12 30.97 30.10
C ARG A 246 -27.07 32.00 29.72
N GLY A 247 -27.48 33.23 29.37
CA GLY A 247 -26.57 34.33 29.07
C GLY A 247 -25.72 34.15 27.81
N PHE A 248 -26.25 33.45 26.79
CA PHE A 248 -25.57 33.32 25.50
C PHE A 248 -25.77 34.59 24.69
N GLY A 249 -24.66 35.20 24.26
CA GLY A 249 -24.64 36.44 23.49
C GLY A 249 -25.53 36.36 22.26
N HIS A 250 -26.48 37.28 22.16
CA HIS A 250 -27.43 37.37 21.06
C HIS A 250 -27.69 38.83 20.70
N SER A 251 -27.75 39.11 19.41
CA SER A 251 -28.26 40.36 18.85
C SER A 251 -29.03 40.03 17.58
N ASP A 252 -30.25 40.56 17.44
CA ASP A 252 -31.00 40.43 16.19
C ASP A 252 -30.26 41.15 15.05
N GLU A 253 -30.29 40.57 13.85
CA GLU A 253 -29.68 41.15 12.65
C GLU A 253 -30.68 41.12 11.49
N ASP A 254 -31.75 41.92 11.54
CA ASP A 254 -32.90 41.84 10.61
C ASP A 254 -32.51 41.77 9.12
N ASN A 255 -31.53 42.57 8.71
CA ASN A 255 -31.07 42.71 7.32
C ASN A 255 -30.01 41.68 6.89
N ALA A 256 -29.77 40.62 7.67
CA ALA A 256 -28.81 39.57 7.30
C ALA A 256 -29.17 38.92 5.94
N SER A 257 -28.23 38.97 5.00
CA SER A 257 -28.37 38.37 3.67
C SER A 257 -28.58 36.85 3.76
N ARG A 258 -29.55 36.32 3.01
CA ARG A 258 -29.88 34.89 2.93
C ARG A 258 -29.95 34.44 1.48
N GLY A 259 -29.61 33.18 1.23
CA GLY A 259 -29.66 32.59 -0.11
C GLY A 259 -29.43 31.09 -0.09
N VAL A 260 -29.02 30.55 -1.24
CA VAL A 260 -28.67 29.14 -1.42
C VAL A 260 -27.29 29.06 -2.09
N THR A 261 -26.42 28.19 -1.58
CA THR A 261 -25.10 27.94 -2.20
C THR A 261 -25.27 27.31 -3.59
N GLY A 262 -24.44 27.71 -4.54
CA GLY A 262 -24.50 27.33 -5.95
C GLY A 262 -25.40 28.19 -6.82
N GLU A 263 -26.49 28.72 -6.26
CA GLU A 263 -27.40 29.63 -6.96
C GLU A 263 -26.95 31.09 -6.86
N ASP A 264 -26.36 31.49 -5.73
CA ASP A 264 -25.83 32.83 -5.49
C ASP A 264 -24.34 32.78 -5.14
N SER A 265 -23.54 33.48 -5.95
CA SER A 265 -22.08 33.57 -5.79
C SER A 265 -21.65 34.20 -4.47
N ASN A 266 -22.49 35.03 -3.84
CA ASN A 266 -22.16 35.68 -2.56
C ASN A 266 -22.11 34.68 -1.39
N PHE A 267 -22.82 33.55 -1.50
CA PHE A 267 -22.82 32.50 -0.46
C PHE A 267 -21.97 31.29 -0.85
N THR A 268 -21.66 31.12 -2.14
CA THR A 268 -20.95 29.97 -2.66
C THR A 268 -19.47 30.04 -2.28
N LYS A 269 -18.97 28.97 -1.63
CA LYS A 269 -17.55 28.84 -1.31
C LYS A 269 -16.90 27.90 -2.32
N THR A 270 -15.91 28.39 -3.05
CA THR A 270 -15.11 27.58 -3.97
C THR A 270 -13.69 27.35 -3.42
N MET A 271 -13.04 26.31 -3.94
CA MET A 271 -11.64 25.99 -3.66
C MET A 271 -10.97 25.45 -4.93
N SER A 272 -9.71 25.81 -5.17
CA SER A 272 -8.94 25.20 -6.26
C SER A 272 -8.72 23.71 -6.00
N ARG A 273 -8.60 22.92 -7.05
CA ARG A 273 -8.32 21.47 -6.94
C ARG A 273 -7.01 21.16 -6.23
N GLU A 274 -5.98 21.98 -6.44
CA GLU A 274 -4.70 21.84 -5.75
C GLU A 274 -4.86 22.02 -4.23
N ALA A 275 -5.56 23.08 -3.79
CA ALA A 275 -5.83 23.29 -2.37
C ALA A 275 -6.73 22.18 -1.79
N TYR A 276 -7.66 21.65 -2.57
CA TYR A 276 -8.47 20.48 -2.19
C TYR A 276 -7.62 19.24 -1.98
N ALA A 277 -6.78 18.91 -2.94
CA ALA A 277 -5.95 17.72 -2.89
C ALA A 277 -4.92 17.78 -1.76
N ASN A 278 -4.35 18.96 -1.48
CA ASN A 278 -3.46 19.16 -0.35
C ASN A 278 -4.15 18.95 1.01
N MET A 279 -5.47 19.13 1.09
CA MET A 279 -6.23 18.97 2.34
C MET A 279 -6.85 17.59 2.50
N TYR A 280 -7.37 17.01 1.42
CA TYR A 280 -8.19 15.80 1.48
C TYR A 280 -7.69 14.69 0.56
N GLY A 281 -6.59 14.90 -0.17
CA GLY A 281 -6.19 14.08 -1.31
C GLY A 281 -7.02 14.37 -2.57
N PRO A 282 -6.57 13.88 -3.73
CA PRO A 282 -7.19 14.16 -5.02
C PRO A 282 -8.64 13.69 -5.13
N THR A 283 -9.34 14.22 -6.12
CA THR A 283 -10.72 13.88 -6.46
C THR A 283 -10.88 13.60 -7.95
N THR A 284 -12.11 13.30 -8.39
CA THR A 284 -12.45 12.87 -9.76
C THR A 284 -11.79 13.74 -10.82
N GLY A 285 -11.07 13.10 -11.74
CA GLY A 285 -10.34 13.72 -12.86
C GLY A 285 -8.93 14.21 -12.53
N ASP A 286 -8.54 14.26 -11.25
CA ASP A 286 -7.14 14.49 -10.88
C ASP A 286 -6.31 13.24 -11.16
N LYS A 287 -5.01 13.41 -11.45
CA LYS A 287 -4.07 12.31 -11.69
C LYS A 287 -2.93 12.32 -10.69
N ILE A 288 -2.45 11.15 -10.33
CA ILE A 288 -1.32 10.97 -9.41
C ILE A 288 -0.26 10.10 -10.08
N ARG A 289 1.01 10.53 -10.03
CA ARG A 289 2.14 9.67 -10.41
C ARG A 289 2.37 8.60 -9.36
N LEU A 290 2.57 7.35 -9.78
CA LEU A 290 2.87 6.24 -8.87
C LEU A 290 4.38 6.18 -8.58
N GLY A 291 4.80 6.62 -7.40
CA GLY A 291 6.22 6.72 -7.04
C GLY A 291 6.99 7.62 -8.01
N ASP A 292 8.20 7.21 -8.38
CA ASP A 292 9.03 7.82 -9.43
C ASP A 292 8.87 7.11 -10.79
N THR A 293 7.76 6.38 -10.97
CA THR A 293 7.45 5.77 -12.27
C THR A 293 6.89 6.81 -13.24
N ASP A 294 6.68 6.38 -14.48
CA ASP A 294 5.94 7.16 -15.47
C ASP A 294 4.45 6.81 -15.53
N LEU A 295 3.89 6.14 -14.51
CA LEU A 295 2.48 5.74 -14.49
C LEU A 295 1.64 6.79 -13.79
N PHE A 296 0.55 7.22 -14.42
CA PHE A 296 -0.42 8.17 -13.89
C PHE A 296 -1.78 7.52 -13.64
N ALA A 297 -2.20 7.49 -12.38
CA ALA A 297 -3.51 7.04 -11.94
C ALA A 297 -4.49 8.22 -11.91
N GLU A 298 -5.54 8.19 -12.72
CA GLU A 298 -6.64 9.16 -12.69
C GLU A 298 -7.76 8.69 -11.77
N ILE A 299 -8.28 9.59 -10.94
CA ILE A 299 -9.42 9.28 -10.06
C ILE A 299 -10.69 9.18 -10.91
N GLU A 300 -11.25 7.98 -11.01
CA GLU A 300 -12.41 7.67 -11.87
C GLU A 300 -13.72 8.17 -11.25
N ARG A 301 -13.79 8.21 -9.92
CA ARG A 301 -14.95 8.67 -9.15
C ARG A 301 -14.55 9.03 -7.72
N ASP A 302 -15.35 9.88 -7.09
CA ASP A 302 -15.26 10.26 -5.69
C ASP A 302 -16.63 10.12 -5.02
N PHE A 303 -16.67 9.56 -3.82
CA PHE A 303 -17.89 9.44 -3.00
C PHE A 303 -18.13 10.63 -2.08
N ALA A 304 -17.15 11.54 -1.95
CA ALA A 304 -17.26 12.71 -1.11
C ALA A 304 -18.43 13.62 -1.53
N VAL A 305 -19.07 14.22 -0.53
CA VAL A 305 -19.94 15.38 -0.70
C VAL A 305 -19.10 16.59 -0.34
N TYR A 306 -18.71 17.40 -1.34
CA TYR A 306 -17.70 18.43 -1.12
C TYR A 306 -18.10 19.43 -0.04
N GLY A 307 -17.24 19.57 0.99
CA GLY A 307 -17.47 20.36 2.20
C GLY A 307 -17.94 19.56 3.43
N ASP A 308 -18.23 18.26 3.29
CA ASP A 308 -18.54 17.30 4.35
C ASP A 308 -17.48 16.18 4.44
N GLU A 309 -16.22 16.45 4.05
CA GLU A 309 -15.10 15.51 4.15
C GLU A 309 -14.82 15.10 5.61
N CYS A 310 -14.54 13.82 5.83
CA CYS A 310 -14.25 13.29 7.15
C CYS A 310 -12.79 13.56 7.52
N VAL A 311 -12.52 14.59 8.33
CA VAL A 311 -11.14 14.91 8.76
C VAL A 311 -11.04 14.95 10.29
N PHE A 312 -10.08 14.22 10.85
CA PHE A 312 -9.81 14.13 12.29
C PHE A 312 -8.75 15.12 12.77
N GLY A 313 -8.93 15.65 13.98
CA GLY A 313 -7.97 16.52 14.67
C GLY A 313 -8.61 17.65 15.49
N GLY A 314 -7.76 18.42 16.17
CA GLY A 314 -8.17 19.55 17.00
C GLY A 314 -9.01 20.58 16.22
N GLY A 315 -10.28 20.72 16.60
CA GLY A 315 -11.21 21.65 15.95
C GLY A 315 -11.78 21.21 14.58
N LYS A 316 -11.47 19.99 14.12
CA LYS A 316 -11.89 19.49 12.80
C LYS A 316 -13.31 18.89 12.79
N VAL A 317 -13.59 17.98 11.86
CA VAL A 317 -14.93 17.47 11.53
C VAL A 317 -15.38 16.33 12.44
N LEU A 318 -14.51 15.33 12.64
CA LEU A 318 -14.83 14.12 13.40
C LEU A 318 -14.78 14.39 14.92
N ARG A 319 -15.86 15.02 15.42
CA ARG A 319 -16.09 15.35 16.83
C ARG A 319 -17.55 15.15 17.19
N ASP A 320 -17.81 14.98 18.49
CA ASP A 320 -19.14 14.71 19.04
C ASP A 320 -20.23 15.64 18.50
N GLY A 321 -21.30 15.03 17.97
CA GLY A 321 -22.47 15.71 17.43
C GLY A 321 -22.26 16.35 16.05
N MET A 322 -21.04 16.34 15.53
CA MET A 322 -20.63 16.96 14.26
C MET A 322 -20.50 15.88 13.19
N GLY A 323 -19.28 15.53 12.75
CA GLY A 323 -19.02 14.38 11.90
C GLY A 323 -18.98 13.04 12.65
N GLN A 324 -18.82 13.05 13.97
CA GLN A 324 -19.03 11.88 14.83
C GLN A 324 -20.48 11.89 15.32
N ALA A 325 -21.21 10.81 15.05
CA ALA A 325 -22.60 10.65 15.44
C ALA A 325 -22.74 10.35 16.94
N SER A 326 -23.61 11.11 17.62
CA SER A 326 -23.86 10.94 19.05
C SER A 326 -25.15 10.15 19.30
N GLY A 327 -25.12 9.21 20.24
CA GLY A 327 -26.29 8.41 20.62
C GLY A 327 -26.59 7.23 19.69
N TYR A 328 -25.65 6.87 18.81
CA TYR A 328 -25.73 5.66 17.99
C TYR A 328 -25.03 4.50 18.70
N PRO A 329 -25.63 3.29 18.74
CA PRO A 329 -25.01 2.14 19.39
C PRO A 329 -23.84 1.60 18.56
N SER A 330 -22.82 1.06 19.24
CA SER A 330 -21.64 0.46 18.58
C SER A 330 -21.99 -0.60 17.54
N ALA A 331 -23.11 -1.32 17.69
CA ALA A 331 -23.58 -2.30 16.70
C ALA A 331 -23.76 -1.73 15.28
N VAL A 332 -24.10 -0.44 15.13
CA VAL A 332 -24.30 0.20 13.82
C VAL A 332 -23.16 1.16 13.42
N CYS A 333 -22.20 1.40 14.31
CA CYS A 333 -21.02 2.22 14.04
C CYS A 333 -19.87 1.38 13.51
N LEU A 334 -18.94 2.02 12.80
CA LEU A 334 -17.69 1.41 12.39
C LEU A 334 -16.78 1.14 13.60
N ASP A 335 -15.92 0.13 13.52
CA ASP A 335 -14.83 -0.04 14.49
C ASP A 335 -13.69 0.91 14.12
N THR A 336 -13.35 0.98 12.83
CA THR A 336 -12.35 1.91 12.28
C THR A 336 -12.86 2.48 10.96
N VAL A 337 -12.52 3.74 10.67
CA VAL A 337 -12.70 4.36 9.36
C VAL A 337 -11.34 4.79 8.80
N ILE A 338 -11.05 4.47 7.54
CA ILE A 338 -9.97 5.10 6.79
C ILE A 338 -10.59 6.25 6.00
N THR A 339 -10.23 7.49 6.32
CA THR A 339 -10.85 8.67 5.73
C THR A 339 -10.19 9.09 4.42
N ASN A 340 -10.98 9.53 3.44
CA ASN A 340 -10.47 10.18 2.22
C ASN A 340 -9.39 9.38 1.45
N ALA A 341 -9.49 8.05 1.42
CA ALA A 341 -8.50 7.20 0.78
C ALA A 341 -8.60 7.24 -0.75
N THR A 342 -7.46 7.38 -1.44
CA THR A 342 -7.37 7.07 -2.88
C THR A 342 -7.17 5.57 -3.04
N ILE A 343 -8.22 4.85 -3.44
CA ILE A 343 -8.18 3.39 -3.59
C ILE A 343 -7.69 3.05 -4.99
N ILE A 344 -6.62 2.26 -5.08
CA ILE A 344 -6.18 1.62 -6.32
C ILE A 344 -6.41 0.11 -6.18
N ASP A 345 -7.31 -0.42 -6.99
CA ASP A 345 -7.68 -1.83 -7.01
C ASP A 345 -7.98 -2.28 -8.45
N TYR A 346 -7.96 -3.59 -8.74
CA TYR A 346 -8.30 -4.07 -10.08
C TYR A 346 -9.74 -3.70 -10.51
N THR A 347 -10.64 -3.47 -9.54
CA THR A 347 -12.02 -3.04 -9.77
C THR A 347 -12.15 -1.56 -10.19
N GLY A 348 -11.17 -0.71 -9.89
CA GLY A 348 -11.24 0.72 -10.17
C GLY A 348 -10.20 1.53 -9.41
N ILE A 349 -10.06 2.80 -9.83
CA ILE A 349 -9.25 3.81 -9.14
C ILE A 349 -10.19 4.91 -8.67
N PHE A 350 -10.46 4.98 -7.37
CA PHE A 350 -11.51 5.86 -6.86
C PHE A 350 -11.24 6.37 -5.46
N LYS A 351 -11.90 7.46 -5.09
CA LYS A 351 -11.74 8.13 -3.80
C LYS A 351 -12.94 7.84 -2.89
N ALA A 352 -12.70 7.31 -1.70
CA ALA A 352 -13.75 6.98 -0.73
C ALA A 352 -13.22 6.92 0.71
N ASP A 353 -14.13 6.99 1.68
CA ASP A 353 -13.88 6.47 3.02
C ASP A 353 -14.02 4.93 3.02
N ILE A 354 -13.24 4.23 3.83
CA ILE A 354 -13.29 2.77 4.01
C ILE A 354 -13.79 2.46 5.42
N GLY A 355 -14.92 1.77 5.52
CA GLY A 355 -15.51 1.36 6.80
C GLY A 355 -15.10 -0.06 7.18
N ILE A 356 -14.50 -0.22 8.36
CA ILE A 356 -14.02 -1.50 8.89
C ILE A 356 -14.86 -1.88 10.11
N LYS A 357 -15.26 -3.16 10.18
CA LYS A 357 -15.92 -3.74 11.36
C LYS A 357 -15.68 -5.24 11.46
N GLY A 358 -15.37 -5.71 12.67
CA GLY A 358 -15.07 -7.13 12.94
C GLY A 358 -13.92 -7.66 12.06
N GLY A 359 -12.95 -6.79 11.79
CA GLY A 359 -11.80 -7.05 10.91
C GLY A 359 -12.07 -7.12 9.41
N ASN A 360 -13.30 -6.84 8.95
CA ASN A 360 -13.66 -6.87 7.53
C ASN A 360 -14.00 -5.47 7.00
N ILE A 361 -13.84 -5.29 5.70
CA ILE A 361 -14.34 -4.14 4.95
C ILE A 361 -15.87 -4.28 4.86
N ILE A 362 -16.63 -3.43 5.54
CA ILE A 362 -18.10 -3.53 5.55
C ILE A 362 -18.78 -2.50 4.65
N ALA A 363 -18.07 -1.45 4.24
CA ALA A 363 -18.57 -0.43 3.34
C ALA A 363 -17.44 0.38 2.71
N LEU A 364 -17.68 0.86 1.49
CA LEU A 364 -16.85 1.81 0.76
C LEU A 364 -17.78 2.94 0.31
N GLY A 365 -17.46 4.19 0.65
CA GLY A 365 -18.34 5.31 0.30
C GLY A 365 -18.08 6.55 1.13
N LYS A 366 -19.14 7.27 1.50
CA LYS A 366 -19.06 8.47 2.33
C LYS A 366 -19.42 8.13 3.77
N ALA A 367 -18.46 8.26 4.68
CA ALA A 367 -18.66 8.08 6.11
C ALA A 367 -19.14 9.37 6.78
N GLY A 368 -19.44 9.27 8.08
CA GLY A 368 -19.69 10.43 8.93
C GLY A 368 -20.92 10.27 9.79
N ASN A 369 -21.64 11.38 9.98
CA ASN A 369 -22.81 11.45 10.83
C ASN A 369 -24.08 11.74 10.02
N PRO A 370 -25.02 10.77 9.92
CA PRO A 370 -26.25 10.97 9.17
C PRO A 370 -27.19 12.02 9.80
N ASP A 371 -26.93 12.47 11.03
CA ASP A 371 -27.70 13.55 11.67
C ASP A 371 -27.38 14.93 11.08
N THR A 372 -26.20 15.12 10.49
CA THR A 372 -25.66 16.44 10.11
C THR A 372 -25.04 16.51 8.71
N MET A 373 -24.81 15.37 8.06
CA MET A 373 -24.19 15.26 6.75
C MET A 373 -25.12 14.57 5.76
N ASP A 374 -25.09 15.04 4.51
CA ASP A 374 -25.80 14.38 3.42
C ASP A 374 -24.99 13.19 2.90
N GLY A 375 -25.68 12.22 2.29
CA GLY A 375 -25.04 11.13 1.56
C GLY A 375 -24.25 10.12 2.38
N VAL A 376 -24.34 10.13 3.73
CA VAL A 376 -23.68 9.12 4.57
C VAL A 376 -24.20 7.73 4.19
N SER A 377 -23.31 6.90 3.65
CA SER A 377 -23.62 5.58 3.15
C SER A 377 -24.16 4.66 4.26
N ALA A 378 -24.94 3.65 3.87
CA ALA A 378 -25.34 2.59 4.78
C ALA A 378 -24.11 1.94 5.42
N ASN A 379 -24.19 1.66 6.73
CA ASN A 379 -23.11 1.07 7.54
C ASN A 379 -21.82 1.91 7.64
N MET A 380 -21.86 3.22 7.37
CA MET A 380 -20.68 4.10 7.47
C MET A 380 -20.78 5.18 8.56
N ILE A 381 -21.47 4.86 9.67
CA ILE A 381 -21.62 5.78 10.80
C ILE A 381 -20.33 5.78 11.62
N ILE A 382 -19.75 6.97 11.79
CA ILE A 382 -18.65 7.20 12.73
C ILE A 382 -19.26 7.51 14.09
N GLY A 383 -19.05 6.64 15.08
CA GLY A 383 -19.59 6.78 16.43
C GLY A 383 -18.51 7.08 17.47
N VAL A 384 -18.90 7.07 18.74
CA VAL A 384 -17.96 7.27 19.88
C VAL A 384 -16.95 6.12 20.03
N ASN A 385 -17.22 4.95 19.46
CA ASN A 385 -16.37 3.77 19.50
C ASN A 385 -15.67 3.50 18.15
N THR A 386 -15.49 4.52 17.31
CA THR A 386 -14.87 4.39 15.99
C THR A 386 -13.49 5.03 16.00
N GLU A 387 -12.45 4.26 15.66
CA GLU A 387 -11.09 4.74 15.42
C GLU A 387 -10.96 5.36 14.02
N VAL A 388 -9.96 6.22 13.81
CA VAL A 388 -9.69 6.90 12.55
C VAL A 388 -8.27 6.63 12.07
N ILE A 389 -8.13 6.20 10.83
CA ILE A 389 -6.89 6.23 10.06
C ILE A 389 -7.03 7.30 8.98
N ALA A 390 -6.13 8.29 8.98
CA ALA A 390 -6.14 9.35 7.98
C ALA A 390 -5.60 8.83 6.63
N GLY A 391 -6.45 8.79 5.61
CA GLY A 391 -6.09 8.40 4.25
C GLY A 391 -6.03 9.58 3.28
N GLU A 392 -6.32 10.81 3.73
CA GLU A 392 -6.15 12.01 2.91
C GLU A 392 -4.71 12.15 2.39
N GLY A 393 -4.57 12.35 1.09
CA GLY A 393 -3.26 12.40 0.41
C GLY A 393 -2.61 11.04 0.18
N MET A 394 -3.16 9.96 0.73
CA MET A 394 -2.60 8.61 0.67
C MET A 394 -3.30 7.75 -0.38
N ILE A 395 -2.56 6.76 -0.88
CA ILE A 395 -3.10 5.66 -1.69
C ILE A 395 -3.35 4.45 -0.78
N VAL A 396 -4.48 3.77 -0.96
CA VAL A 396 -4.79 2.51 -0.28
C VAL A 396 -4.96 1.39 -1.32
N THR A 397 -4.27 0.28 -1.11
CA THR A 397 -4.41 -0.94 -1.90
C THR A 397 -4.81 -2.11 -1.01
N ALA A 398 -5.25 -3.21 -1.63
CA ALA A 398 -5.24 -4.49 -0.93
C ALA A 398 -3.81 -4.88 -0.55
N GLY A 399 -3.66 -5.64 0.53
CA GLY A 399 -2.41 -6.32 0.83
C GLY A 399 -2.05 -7.32 -0.27
N ALA A 400 -0.79 -7.32 -0.68
CA ALA A 400 -0.34 -8.20 -1.75
C ALA A 400 -0.35 -9.67 -1.31
N ILE A 401 -0.44 -10.56 -2.30
CA ILE A 401 -0.49 -12.01 -2.14
C ILE A 401 0.63 -12.60 -2.96
N ASP A 402 1.61 -13.17 -2.27
CA ASP A 402 2.67 -13.93 -2.92
C ASP A 402 2.34 -15.41 -2.86
N CYS A 403 2.20 -16.02 -4.03
CA CYS A 403 1.81 -17.42 -4.16
C CYS A 403 2.90 -18.33 -4.74
N HIS A 404 4.17 -17.93 -4.67
CA HIS A 404 5.32 -18.81 -4.90
C HIS A 404 6.38 -18.64 -3.81
N VAL A 405 6.01 -18.97 -2.56
CA VAL A 405 6.87 -18.75 -1.38
C VAL A 405 7.57 -20.04 -0.96
N HIS A 406 8.89 -20.02 -0.93
CA HIS A 406 9.69 -21.06 -0.28
C HIS A 406 9.89 -20.70 1.19
N PHE A 407 9.31 -21.48 2.11
CA PHE A 407 9.45 -21.25 3.55
C PHE A 407 10.82 -21.71 4.09
N ILE A 408 11.90 -21.10 3.57
CA ILE A 408 13.30 -21.40 3.89
C ILE A 408 13.69 -20.87 5.27
N CYS A 409 13.21 -19.68 5.64
CA CYS A 409 13.48 -19.07 6.93
C CYS A 409 12.30 -18.20 7.38
N PRO A 410 12.09 -17.94 8.68
CA PRO A 410 11.00 -17.07 9.15
C PRO A 410 11.21 -15.58 8.82
N GLN A 411 12.46 -15.13 8.60
CA GLN A 411 12.79 -13.72 8.35
C GLN A 411 12.12 -13.18 7.09
N LEU A 412 11.89 -14.03 6.08
CA LEU A 412 11.19 -13.63 4.86
C LEU A 412 9.76 -13.16 5.14
N ALA A 413 9.12 -13.61 6.22
CA ALA A 413 7.78 -13.15 6.59
C ALA A 413 7.79 -11.67 7.02
N SER A 414 8.83 -11.25 7.74
CA SER A 414 9.03 -9.84 8.10
C SER A 414 9.30 -8.98 6.87
N GLU A 415 10.16 -9.44 5.96
CA GLU A 415 10.43 -8.75 4.70
C GLU A 415 9.19 -8.65 3.80
N ALA A 416 8.39 -9.71 3.76
CA ALA A 416 7.14 -9.73 3.01
C ALA A 416 6.18 -8.65 3.53
N ILE A 417 5.87 -8.68 4.83
CA ILE A 417 4.89 -7.76 5.40
C ILE A 417 5.39 -6.31 5.41
N SER A 418 6.69 -6.07 5.63
CA SER A 418 7.25 -4.71 5.53
C SER A 418 7.16 -4.13 4.12
N SER A 419 7.09 -4.98 3.09
CA SER A 419 6.89 -4.55 1.70
C SER A 419 5.42 -4.33 1.32
N GLY A 420 4.45 -4.77 2.14
CA GLY A 420 3.01 -4.71 1.85
C GLY A 420 2.35 -6.05 1.46
N ILE A 421 3.05 -7.18 1.59
CA ILE A 421 2.47 -8.52 1.38
C ILE A 421 1.76 -8.97 2.66
N THR A 422 0.51 -9.44 2.55
CA THR A 422 -0.31 -9.87 3.70
C THR A 422 -0.71 -11.35 3.66
N THR A 423 -0.43 -12.03 2.54
CA THR A 423 -0.73 -13.45 2.33
C THR A 423 0.44 -14.15 1.66
N LEU A 424 0.85 -15.29 2.22
CA LEU A 424 1.93 -16.13 1.69
C LEU A 424 1.39 -17.53 1.35
N VAL A 425 1.60 -17.96 0.11
CA VAL A 425 1.26 -19.31 -0.35
C VAL A 425 2.50 -19.98 -0.97
N GLY A 426 2.78 -21.19 -0.54
CA GLY A 426 3.87 -22.00 -1.04
C GLY A 426 4.21 -23.13 -0.07
N GLY A 427 5.45 -23.59 0.01
CA GLY A 427 5.79 -24.75 0.84
C GLY A 427 7.21 -24.72 1.37
N GLY A 428 7.46 -25.48 2.43
CA GLY A 428 8.77 -25.59 3.02
C GLY A 428 8.78 -26.02 4.47
N THR A 429 9.97 -26.33 4.98
CA THR A 429 10.19 -26.79 6.36
C THR A 429 11.43 -26.18 6.99
N GLY A 430 11.78 -24.95 6.60
CA GLY A 430 13.09 -24.34 6.90
C GLY A 430 14.15 -24.65 5.82
N PRO A 431 15.45 -24.47 6.09
CA PRO A 431 16.50 -24.43 5.07
C PRO A 431 16.97 -25.83 4.62
N SER A 432 16.06 -26.81 4.53
CA SER A 432 16.35 -28.12 3.97
C SER A 432 16.58 -28.03 2.46
N PHE A 433 17.39 -28.92 1.88
CA PHE A 433 17.63 -28.92 0.42
C PHE A 433 16.33 -29.01 -0.38
N GLY A 434 15.38 -29.83 0.07
CA GLY A 434 14.07 -29.92 -0.56
C GLY A 434 13.29 -28.60 -0.56
N THR A 435 13.37 -27.80 0.51
CA THR A 435 12.70 -26.49 0.59
C THR A 435 13.45 -25.41 -0.16
N ARG A 436 14.79 -25.46 -0.14
CA ARG A 436 15.64 -24.53 -0.90
C ARG A 436 15.42 -24.66 -2.41
N ALA A 437 15.01 -25.83 -2.87
CA ALA A 437 14.69 -26.09 -4.27
C ALA A 437 13.20 -26.03 -4.59
N THR A 438 12.31 -26.43 -3.66
CA THR A 438 10.90 -26.67 -3.99
C THR A 438 9.93 -26.15 -2.93
N THR A 439 8.80 -25.58 -3.37
CA THR A 439 7.66 -25.18 -2.54
C THR A 439 6.85 -26.39 -2.03
N CYS A 440 7.50 -27.28 -1.28
CA CYS A 440 6.89 -28.49 -0.74
C CYS A 440 7.02 -28.57 0.79
N THR A 441 5.90 -28.76 1.48
CA THR A 441 5.83 -29.18 2.88
C THR A 441 5.45 -30.67 2.90
N PRO A 442 6.40 -31.62 2.94
CA PRO A 442 6.17 -32.95 2.40
C PRO A 442 5.46 -33.95 3.33
N ALA A 443 5.60 -33.80 4.65
CA ALA A 443 5.07 -34.78 5.60
C ALA A 443 3.94 -34.19 6.47
N PRO A 444 2.92 -34.97 6.86
CA PRO A 444 1.87 -34.51 7.77
C PRO A 444 2.37 -33.88 9.07
N SER A 445 3.48 -34.39 9.62
CA SER A 445 4.15 -33.82 10.79
C SER A 445 4.73 -32.43 10.50
N HIS A 446 5.38 -32.26 9.34
CA HIS A 446 5.90 -30.96 8.92
C HIS A 446 4.76 -29.96 8.70
N MET A 447 3.67 -30.37 8.06
CA MET A 447 2.48 -29.52 7.85
C MET A 447 1.94 -29.00 9.19
N LYS A 448 1.75 -29.90 10.16
CA LYS A 448 1.33 -29.55 11.52
C LYS A 448 2.27 -28.51 12.14
N PHE A 449 3.58 -28.71 12.08
CA PHE A 449 4.53 -27.79 12.71
C PHE A 449 4.66 -26.45 11.98
N MET A 450 4.54 -26.41 10.65
CA MET A 450 4.53 -25.15 9.91
C MET A 450 3.30 -24.31 10.26
N LEU A 451 2.10 -24.91 10.29
CA LEU A 451 0.87 -24.26 10.72
C LEU A 451 0.99 -23.71 12.16
N LYS A 452 1.56 -24.51 13.07
CA LYS A 452 1.79 -24.05 14.46
C LYS A 452 2.85 -22.94 14.55
N SER A 453 3.90 -23.01 13.74
CA SER A 453 5.01 -22.05 13.78
C SER A 453 4.60 -20.67 13.28
N THR A 454 3.61 -20.59 12.39
CA THR A 454 3.15 -19.33 11.81
C THR A 454 1.83 -18.83 12.39
N ASP A 455 1.32 -19.50 13.44
CA ASP A 455 0.02 -19.22 14.06
C ASP A 455 -0.09 -17.80 14.62
N ASP A 456 1.01 -17.25 15.13
CA ASP A 456 1.06 -15.91 15.74
C ASP A 456 1.51 -14.81 14.76
N ILE A 457 1.99 -15.17 13.57
CA ILE A 457 2.47 -14.20 12.57
C ILE A 457 1.26 -13.51 11.92
N PRO A 458 1.20 -12.17 11.82
CA PRO A 458 0.06 -11.41 11.29
C PRO A 458 0.00 -11.44 9.76
N LEU A 459 -0.03 -12.64 9.20
CA LEU A 459 -0.11 -12.94 7.77
C LEU A 459 -1.08 -14.11 7.57
N ASN A 460 -1.75 -14.11 6.43
CA ASN A 460 -2.46 -15.31 5.99
C ASN A 460 -1.46 -16.31 5.39
N PHE A 461 -1.66 -17.59 5.63
CA PHE A 461 -0.75 -18.65 5.14
C PHE A 461 -1.50 -19.75 4.41
N GLY A 462 -0.97 -20.20 3.28
CA GLY A 462 -1.35 -21.44 2.62
C GLY A 462 -0.12 -22.31 2.36
N PHE A 463 -0.15 -23.56 2.81
CA PHE A 463 0.97 -24.48 2.62
C PHE A 463 0.66 -25.52 1.54
N THR A 464 1.61 -25.76 0.64
CA THR A 464 1.53 -26.76 -0.43
C THR A 464 2.30 -28.04 -0.06
N GLY A 465 1.71 -29.18 -0.36
CA GLY A 465 2.35 -30.50 -0.26
C GLY A 465 3.18 -30.82 -1.50
N LYS A 466 3.89 -31.95 -1.48
CA LYS A 466 4.58 -32.50 -2.66
C LYS A 466 3.58 -33.29 -3.51
N GLY A 467 3.43 -32.93 -4.78
CA GLY A 467 2.53 -33.57 -5.75
C GLY A 467 3.19 -34.64 -6.63
N ASN A 468 4.52 -34.74 -6.63
CA ASN A 468 5.25 -35.70 -7.46
C ASN A 468 5.08 -37.14 -6.96
N SER A 469 4.07 -37.84 -7.45
CA SER A 469 3.89 -39.28 -7.29
C SER A 469 3.08 -39.85 -8.45
N SER A 470 3.58 -40.90 -9.11
CA SER A 470 2.89 -41.60 -10.21
C SER A 470 1.70 -42.46 -9.74
N ARG A 471 1.40 -42.42 -8.44
CA ARG A 471 0.35 -43.18 -7.76
C ARG A 471 -0.35 -42.27 -6.74
N PRO A 472 -1.68 -42.34 -6.59
CA PRO A 472 -2.41 -41.46 -5.68
C PRO A 472 -2.14 -41.78 -4.20
N GLU A 473 -1.71 -43.00 -3.87
CA GLU A 473 -1.41 -43.42 -2.50
C GLU A 473 -0.40 -42.47 -1.84
N GLY A 474 -0.73 -41.98 -0.65
CA GLY A 474 0.07 -41.02 0.12
C GLY A 474 -0.22 -39.53 -0.19
N LEU A 475 -0.68 -39.17 -1.39
CA LEU A 475 -1.00 -37.77 -1.72
C LEU A 475 -2.15 -37.20 -0.87
N PRO A 476 -3.27 -37.91 -0.65
CA PRO A 476 -4.33 -37.44 0.24
C PRO A 476 -3.87 -37.15 1.67
N GLU A 477 -2.86 -37.84 2.20
CA GLU A 477 -2.44 -37.68 3.59
C GLU A 477 -1.94 -36.27 3.88
N ILE A 478 -1.19 -35.66 2.96
CA ILE A 478 -0.69 -34.29 3.15
C ILE A 478 -1.79 -33.24 2.98
N ILE A 479 -2.77 -33.51 2.11
CA ILE A 479 -3.96 -32.69 1.90
C ILE A 479 -4.81 -32.66 3.17
N VAL A 480 -5.13 -33.85 3.70
CA VAL A 480 -5.89 -34.05 4.95
C VAL A 480 -5.12 -33.53 6.17
N ALA A 481 -3.79 -33.45 6.11
CA ALA A 481 -2.98 -32.87 7.16
C ALA A 481 -2.99 -31.34 7.18
N GLY A 482 -3.42 -30.66 6.11
CA GLY A 482 -3.50 -29.20 6.07
C GLY A 482 -3.06 -28.57 4.75
N ALA A 483 -2.51 -29.30 3.78
CA ALA A 483 -2.13 -28.69 2.51
C ALA A 483 -3.36 -28.11 1.78
N MET A 484 -3.24 -26.89 1.27
CA MET A 484 -4.25 -26.24 0.43
C MET A 484 -3.99 -26.37 -1.07
N GLY A 485 -2.87 -27.00 -1.44
CA GLY A 485 -2.45 -27.23 -2.81
C GLY A 485 -1.28 -28.21 -2.86
N LEU A 486 -0.86 -28.58 -4.07
CA LEU A 486 0.30 -29.44 -4.30
C LEU A 486 1.26 -28.78 -5.29
N LYS A 487 2.57 -28.98 -5.09
CA LYS A 487 3.62 -28.60 -6.05
C LYS A 487 4.14 -29.84 -6.78
N LEU A 488 4.10 -29.79 -8.11
CA LEU A 488 4.90 -30.65 -8.99
C LEU A 488 6.22 -29.94 -9.31
N HIS A 489 7.35 -30.60 -9.06
CA HIS A 489 8.68 -30.05 -9.29
C HIS A 489 9.63 -31.04 -9.98
N GLU A 490 10.46 -30.57 -10.92
CA GLU A 490 11.36 -31.44 -11.69
C GLU A 490 12.40 -32.15 -10.82
N ASP A 491 12.93 -31.49 -9.78
CA ASP A 491 13.81 -32.08 -8.76
C ASP A 491 13.20 -33.29 -8.02
N TRP A 492 11.87 -33.44 -8.07
CA TRP A 492 11.14 -34.62 -7.57
C TRP A 492 10.54 -35.49 -8.69
N GLY A 493 10.79 -35.15 -9.96
CA GLY A 493 10.30 -35.82 -11.17
C GLY A 493 8.93 -35.32 -11.62
N THR A 494 8.89 -34.29 -12.47
CA THR A 494 7.64 -33.78 -13.09
C THR A 494 7.32 -34.54 -14.38
N THR A 495 7.11 -35.85 -14.25
CA THR A 495 6.80 -36.72 -15.39
C THR A 495 5.30 -36.72 -15.72
N PRO A 496 4.89 -37.07 -16.95
CA PRO A 496 3.47 -37.18 -17.31
C PRO A 496 2.63 -38.06 -16.36
N ALA A 497 3.22 -39.14 -15.83
CA ALA A 497 2.55 -40.02 -14.87
C ALA A 497 2.29 -39.33 -13.52
N ALA A 498 3.26 -38.56 -13.01
CA ALA A 498 3.10 -37.79 -11.78
C ALA A 498 2.12 -36.62 -11.98
N ILE A 499 2.17 -35.94 -13.12
CA ILE A 499 1.23 -34.87 -13.50
C ILE A 499 -0.21 -35.40 -13.48
N ASP A 500 -0.47 -36.51 -14.17
CA ASP A 500 -1.82 -37.07 -14.28
C ASP A 500 -2.37 -37.53 -12.92
N SER A 501 -1.55 -38.23 -12.14
CA SER A 501 -1.89 -38.69 -10.79
C SER A 501 -2.21 -37.52 -9.85
N CYS A 502 -1.35 -36.50 -9.81
CA CYS A 502 -1.53 -35.31 -8.98
C CYS A 502 -2.81 -34.54 -9.36
N LEU A 503 -3.06 -34.33 -10.65
CA LEU A 503 -4.26 -33.64 -11.12
C LEU A 503 -5.54 -34.44 -10.83
N ASN A 504 -5.53 -35.78 -10.90
CA ASN A 504 -6.68 -36.60 -10.48
C ASN A 504 -7.01 -36.39 -8.99
N VAL A 505 -5.99 -36.35 -8.13
CA VAL A 505 -6.18 -36.05 -6.70
C VAL A 505 -6.68 -34.61 -6.53
N ALA A 506 -6.19 -33.65 -7.31
CA ALA A 506 -6.65 -32.27 -7.23
C ALA A 506 -8.14 -32.11 -7.58
N GLU A 507 -8.63 -32.85 -8.59
CA GLU A 507 -10.06 -32.91 -8.93
C GLU A 507 -10.91 -33.42 -7.76
N GLU A 508 -10.43 -34.43 -7.02
CA GLU A 508 -11.15 -35.01 -5.88
C GLU A 508 -11.21 -34.05 -4.67
N TYR A 509 -10.13 -33.32 -4.40
CA TYR A 509 -9.98 -32.51 -3.18
C TYR A 509 -10.25 -31.01 -3.38
N ASP A 510 -10.53 -30.56 -4.61
CA ASP A 510 -10.75 -29.16 -4.98
C ASP A 510 -9.61 -28.23 -4.52
N ILE A 511 -8.39 -28.61 -4.87
CA ILE A 511 -7.17 -27.85 -4.58
C ILE A 511 -6.41 -27.49 -5.86
N GLN A 512 -5.57 -26.46 -5.77
CA GLN A 512 -4.74 -26.05 -6.89
C GLN A 512 -3.48 -26.92 -6.98
N VAL A 513 -3.04 -27.18 -8.21
CA VAL A 513 -1.74 -27.78 -8.50
C VAL A 513 -0.85 -26.74 -9.13
N ASN A 514 0.29 -26.51 -8.50
CA ASN A 514 1.34 -25.62 -8.97
C ASN A 514 2.43 -26.47 -9.62
N ILE A 515 2.98 -26.05 -10.75
CA ILE A 515 3.94 -26.87 -11.50
C ILE A 515 5.19 -26.10 -11.90
N HIS A 516 6.32 -26.76 -11.70
CA HIS A 516 7.62 -26.52 -12.33
C HIS A 516 7.89 -27.74 -13.20
N THR A 517 7.95 -27.55 -14.52
CA THR A 517 7.97 -28.64 -15.50
C THR A 517 9.37 -29.20 -15.73
N ASP A 518 9.48 -30.27 -16.51
CA ASP A 518 10.73 -30.97 -16.82
C ASP A 518 11.62 -30.14 -17.75
N THR A 519 12.60 -29.39 -17.20
CA THR A 519 13.50 -28.52 -17.99
C THR A 519 14.31 -29.33 -18.98
N LEU A 520 14.73 -30.53 -18.57
CA LEU A 520 15.58 -31.44 -19.32
C LEU A 520 14.87 -32.08 -20.50
N ASN A 521 13.54 -31.98 -20.57
CA ASN A 521 12.70 -32.71 -21.51
C ASN A 521 12.92 -34.24 -21.41
N GLU A 522 13.26 -34.75 -20.23
CA GLU A 522 13.64 -36.15 -20.01
C GLU A 522 12.49 -37.10 -20.35
N SER A 523 11.27 -36.75 -19.92
CA SER A 523 10.06 -37.54 -20.18
C SER A 523 9.28 -37.10 -21.42
N GLY A 524 9.71 -36.02 -22.08
CA GLY A 524 9.06 -35.42 -23.25
C GLY A 524 9.16 -33.88 -23.25
N PHE A 525 8.80 -33.27 -24.38
CA PHE A 525 8.74 -31.82 -24.55
C PHE A 525 7.44 -31.20 -23.97
N VAL A 526 7.35 -29.88 -24.00
CA VAL A 526 6.23 -29.10 -23.40
C VAL A 526 4.85 -29.56 -23.87
N GLU A 527 4.67 -29.96 -25.12
CA GLU A 527 3.40 -30.46 -25.65
C GLU A 527 2.95 -31.75 -24.95
N HIS A 528 3.87 -32.62 -24.54
CA HIS A 528 3.56 -33.86 -23.83
C HIS A 528 3.12 -33.59 -22.39
N THR A 529 3.74 -32.57 -21.76
CA THR A 529 3.30 -32.07 -20.44
C THR A 529 1.92 -31.41 -20.53
N ILE A 530 1.66 -30.62 -21.58
CA ILE A 530 0.33 -30.03 -21.83
C ILE A 530 -0.72 -31.12 -22.04
N ASP A 531 -0.41 -32.15 -22.83
CA ASP A 531 -1.29 -33.30 -23.04
C ASP A 531 -1.58 -34.04 -21.72
N ALA A 532 -0.57 -34.18 -20.85
CA ALA A 532 -0.73 -34.78 -19.52
C ALA A 532 -1.67 -33.98 -18.61
N PHE A 533 -1.82 -32.67 -18.83
CA PHE A 533 -2.83 -31.87 -18.11
C PHE A 533 -4.25 -32.33 -18.44
N LYS A 534 -4.50 -32.85 -19.65
CA LYS A 534 -5.83 -33.30 -20.11
C LYS A 534 -6.91 -32.22 -19.96
N GLY A 535 -6.55 -30.96 -20.18
CA GLY A 535 -7.45 -29.81 -20.04
C GLY A 535 -7.84 -29.44 -18.60
N ARG A 536 -7.28 -30.08 -17.56
CA ARG A 536 -7.55 -29.75 -16.15
C ARG A 536 -6.79 -28.50 -15.71
N THR A 537 -7.36 -27.75 -14.77
CA THR A 537 -6.75 -26.51 -14.25
C THR A 537 -5.41 -26.77 -13.58
N ILE A 538 -4.39 -25.99 -13.96
CA ILE A 538 -3.05 -26.03 -13.39
C ILE A 538 -2.41 -24.63 -13.37
N HIS A 539 -1.64 -24.33 -12.34
CA HIS A 539 -0.90 -23.07 -12.20
C HIS A 539 0.57 -23.31 -12.56
N THR A 540 1.02 -22.77 -13.68
CA THR A 540 2.42 -22.83 -14.08
C THR A 540 3.20 -21.71 -13.38
N TYR A 541 4.15 -22.11 -12.53
CA TYR A 541 5.13 -21.18 -11.98
C TYR A 541 6.14 -20.73 -13.04
N HIS A 542 6.78 -19.58 -12.80
CA HIS A 542 7.83 -18.96 -13.63
C HIS A 542 7.74 -19.35 -15.11
N SER A 543 6.60 -19.02 -15.72
CA SER A 543 6.15 -19.58 -17.01
C SER A 543 7.07 -19.19 -18.17
N GLU A 544 7.91 -18.18 -18.01
CA GLU A 544 8.96 -17.82 -18.96
C GLU A 544 10.08 -18.88 -19.04
N GLY A 545 10.42 -19.52 -17.93
CA GLY A 545 11.30 -20.68 -17.88
C GLY A 545 12.69 -20.47 -17.27
N ALA A 546 13.16 -19.26 -16.99
CA ALA A 546 14.44 -19.03 -16.30
C ALA A 546 14.44 -19.66 -14.90
N GLY A 547 13.34 -19.47 -14.16
CA GLY A 547 13.09 -20.15 -12.87
C GLY A 547 12.92 -21.67 -13.01
N GLY A 548 12.68 -22.18 -14.22
CA GLY A 548 12.67 -23.60 -14.58
C GLY A 548 11.43 -24.03 -15.35
N GLY A 549 11.62 -25.04 -16.19
CA GLY A 549 10.62 -25.58 -17.11
C GLY A 549 11.21 -25.90 -18.48
N HIS A 550 10.43 -26.62 -19.31
CA HIS A 550 10.86 -27.16 -20.61
C HIS A 550 11.70 -26.16 -21.41
N ALA A 551 12.97 -26.50 -21.66
CA ALA A 551 13.87 -25.65 -22.41
C ALA A 551 13.71 -25.90 -23.93
N PRO A 552 13.58 -24.86 -24.77
CA PRO A 552 13.51 -23.43 -24.43
C PRO A 552 12.07 -22.87 -24.34
N ASP A 553 11.03 -23.70 -24.46
CA ASP A 553 9.72 -23.27 -24.95
C ASP A 553 8.55 -23.43 -23.97
N ILE A 554 8.82 -23.61 -22.67
CA ILE A 554 7.79 -23.64 -21.62
C ILE A 554 6.82 -22.45 -21.67
N ILE A 555 7.27 -21.28 -22.12
CA ILE A 555 6.44 -20.06 -22.27
C ILE A 555 5.21 -20.25 -23.16
N LYS A 556 5.16 -21.30 -23.99
CA LYS A 556 3.98 -21.71 -24.75
C LYS A 556 2.73 -21.91 -23.87
N VAL A 557 2.90 -22.30 -22.60
CA VAL A 557 1.78 -22.51 -21.66
C VAL A 557 0.94 -21.24 -21.43
N CYS A 558 1.48 -20.05 -21.72
CA CYS A 558 0.74 -18.79 -21.61
C CYS A 558 -0.46 -18.70 -22.59
N GLY A 559 -0.43 -19.48 -23.67
CA GLY A 559 -1.52 -19.61 -24.65
C GLY A 559 -2.50 -20.76 -24.38
N VAL A 560 -2.36 -21.49 -23.27
CA VAL A 560 -3.18 -22.68 -22.97
C VAL A 560 -4.33 -22.31 -22.03
N LYS A 561 -5.58 -22.62 -22.42
CA LYS A 561 -6.80 -22.16 -21.72
C LYS A 561 -6.88 -22.58 -20.26
N ASN A 562 -6.56 -23.84 -19.94
CA ASN A 562 -6.62 -24.38 -18.59
C ASN A 562 -5.39 -24.08 -17.73
N VAL A 563 -4.45 -23.27 -18.23
CA VAL A 563 -3.26 -22.84 -17.49
C VAL A 563 -3.48 -21.47 -16.87
N LEU A 564 -3.05 -21.33 -15.61
CA LEU A 564 -2.99 -20.06 -14.88
C LEU A 564 -1.50 -19.65 -14.78
N PRO A 565 -0.97 -18.88 -15.74
CA PRO A 565 0.46 -18.61 -15.81
C PRO A 565 0.89 -17.50 -14.85
N SER A 566 2.02 -17.72 -14.18
CA SER A 566 2.68 -16.75 -13.32
C SER A 566 4.16 -16.60 -13.65
N SER A 567 4.72 -15.46 -13.28
CA SER A 567 6.15 -15.19 -13.29
C SER A 567 6.72 -15.04 -11.89
N THR A 568 8.02 -15.26 -11.78
CA THR A 568 8.81 -14.91 -10.59
C THR A 568 9.57 -13.62 -10.84
N ASN A 569 10.02 -12.97 -9.78
CA ASN A 569 10.38 -11.57 -9.87
C ASN A 569 11.81 -11.21 -10.32
N PRO A 570 12.83 -12.07 -10.33
CA PRO A 570 14.17 -11.61 -10.71
C PRO A 570 14.32 -11.27 -12.19
N THR A 571 13.56 -11.93 -13.07
CA THR A 571 13.54 -11.57 -14.50
C THR A 571 12.77 -10.28 -14.77
N LYS A 572 12.13 -9.67 -13.76
CA LYS A 572 11.24 -8.52 -13.92
C LYS A 572 11.91 -7.17 -13.68
N PRO A 573 11.77 -6.21 -14.61
CA PRO A 573 11.67 -6.44 -16.05
C PRO A 573 13.01 -6.95 -16.62
N PHE A 574 13.06 -7.18 -17.93
CA PHE A 574 14.33 -7.42 -18.62
C PHE A 574 15.21 -6.16 -18.57
N THR A 575 16.37 -6.24 -17.91
CA THR A 575 17.35 -5.16 -17.72
C THR A 575 18.75 -5.57 -18.17
N SER A 576 19.68 -4.61 -18.23
CA SER A 576 21.06 -4.83 -18.69
C SER A 576 21.82 -5.94 -17.96
N ASN A 577 21.54 -6.16 -16.66
CA ASN A 577 22.25 -7.17 -15.86
C ASN A 577 21.47 -8.48 -15.70
N THR A 578 20.25 -8.57 -16.26
CA THR A 578 19.35 -9.69 -15.97
C THR A 578 19.95 -11.03 -16.41
N VAL A 579 20.48 -11.12 -17.63
CA VAL A 579 21.02 -12.38 -18.17
C VAL A 579 22.25 -12.85 -17.37
N ASP A 580 23.22 -11.96 -17.18
CA ASP A 580 24.46 -12.28 -16.47
C ASP A 580 24.20 -12.71 -15.01
N GLU A 581 23.31 -11.99 -14.31
CA GLU A 581 22.91 -12.34 -12.94
C GLU A 581 22.28 -13.73 -12.87
N HIS A 582 21.40 -14.07 -13.81
CA HIS A 582 20.62 -15.30 -13.75
C HIS A 582 21.45 -16.53 -14.09
N LEU A 583 22.44 -16.40 -14.99
CA LEU A 583 23.33 -17.50 -15.33
C LEU A 583 24.08 -18.00 -14.09
N ASP A 584 24.75 -17.09 -13.37
CA ASP A 584 25.46 -17.42 -12.14
C ASP A 584 24.51 -17.90 -11.03
N MET A 585 23.35 -17.25 -10.87
CA MET A 585 22.36 -17.63 -9.86
C MET A 585 21.86 -19.06 -10.07
N LEU A 586 21.56 -19.44 -11.32
CA LEU A 586 21.09 -20.76 -11.68
C LEU A 586 22.16 -21.83 -11.40
N MET A 587 23.42 -21.54 -11.76
CA MET A 587 24.52 -22.46 -11.49
C MET A 587 24.69 -22.73 -9.99
N VAL A 588 24.56 -21.70 -9.15
CA VAL A 588 24.61 -21.85 -7.68
C VAL A 588 23.40 -22.62 -7.14
N CYS A 589 22.18 -22.30 -7.59
CA CYS A 589 20.95 -22.91 -7.07
C CYS A 589 20.90 -24.41 -7.37
N HIS A 590 21.30 -24.81 -8.58
CA HIS A 590 21.29 -26.20 -9.02
C HIS A 590 22.61 -26.96 -8.79
N HIS A 591 23.59 -26.34 -8.08
CA HIS A 591 24.89 -26.94 -7.79
C HIS A 591 25.64 -27.42 -9.05
N LEU A 592 25.52 -26.66 -10.14
CA LEU A 592 26.17 -26.93 -11.40
C LEU A 592 27.66 -26.57 -11.34
N ASN A 593 28.46 -27.25 -12.16
CA ASN A 593 29.89 -27.03 -12.26
C ASN A 593 30.25 -26.39 -13.60
N LYS A 594 30.83 -25.18 -13.54
CA LYS A 594 31.31 -24.45 -14.74
C LYS A 594 32.39 -25.16 -15.54
N ASP A 595 33.07 -26.13 -14.92
CA ASP A 595 34.09 -26.94 -15.59
C ASP A 595 33.48 -28.16 -16.33
N ILE A 596 32.17 -28.37 -16.24
CA ILE A 596 31.41 -29.42 -16.95
C ILE A 596 30.66 -28.78 -18.13
N PRO A 597 31.01 -29.10 -19.39
CA PRO A 597 30.37 -28.51 -20.58
C PRO A 597 28.85 -28.72 -20.62
N GLU A 598 28.36 -29.87 -20.16
CA GLU A 598 26.94 -30.20 -20.12
C GLU A 598 26.16 -29.32 -19.14
N ASP A 599 26.77 -28.97 -18.00
CA ASP A 599 26.17 -28.09 -16.99
C ASP A 599 26.07 -26.64 -17.49
N VAL A 600 27.11 -26.17 -18.21
CA VAL A 600 27.10 -24.85 -18.86
C VAL A 600 26.07 -24.81 -19.97
N ALA A 601 26.02 -25.83 -20.83
CA ALA A 601 25.03 -25.93 -21.90
C ALA A 601 23.59 -25.97 -21.35
N PHE A 602 23.36 -26.68 -20.25
CA PHE A 602 22.08 -26.66 -19.54
C PHE A 602 21.71 -25.25 -19.04
N ALA A 603 22.65 -24.55 -18.40
CA ALA A 603 22.44 -23.19 -17.90
C ALA A 603 22.15 -22.19 -19.03
N GLU A 604 22.92 -22.24 -20.11
CA GLU A 604 22.74 -21.42 -21.32
C GLU A 604 21.40 -21.71 -22.01
N SER A 605 20.96 -22.96 -22.04
CA SER A 605 19.65 -23.32 -22.61
C SER A 605 18.47 -22.78 -21.78
N ARG A 606 18.69 -22.51 -20.48
CA ARG A 606 17.65 -22.09 -19.53
C ARG A 606 17.54 -20.57 -19.38
N ILE A 607 18.65 -19.84 -19.43
CA ILE A 607 18.68 -18.38 -19.30
C ILE A 607 18.73 -17.74 -20.68
N ARG A 608 17.57 -17.26 -21.18
CA ARG A 608 17.43 -16.79 -22.56
C ARG A 608 16.91 -15.35 -22.58
N ALA A 609 17.62 -14.47 -23.26
CA ALA A 609 17.22 -13.06 -23.35
C ALA A 609 15.88 -12.91 -24.09
N GLU A 610 15.64 -13.75 -25.10
CA GLU A 610 14.47 -13.73 -25.98
C GLU A 610 13.19 -14.04 -25.21
N THR A 611 13.16 -15.09 -24.39
CA THR A 611 11.98 -15.45 -23.59
C THR A 611 11.76 -14.48 -22.44
N ILE A 612 12.82 -13.97 -21.80
CA ILE A 612 12.73 -12.92 -20.77
C ILE A 612 12.18 -11.60 -21.37
N ALA A 613 12.59 -11.24 -22.58
CA ALA A 613 12.04 -10.08 -23.30
C ALA A 613 10.58 -10.28 -23.71
N ALA A 614 10.21 -11.49 -24.14
CA ALA A 614 8.83 -11.83 -24.46
C ALA A 614 7.93 -11.80 -23.21
N GLU A 615 8.43 -12.25 -22.06
CA GLU A 615 7.72 -12.25 -20.78
C GLU A 615 7.24 -10.85 -20.38
N ASP A 616 8.06 -9.82 -20.56
CA ASP A 616 7.66 -8.43 -20.30
C ASP A 616 6.42 -8.05 -21.13
N ILE A 617 6.39 -8.40 -22.41
CA ILE A 617 5.27 -8.09 -23.30
C ILE A 617 4.05 -8.94 -22.96
N LEU A 618 4.24 -10.23 -22.64
CA LEU A 618 3.16 -11.13 -22.23
C LEU A 618 2.50 -10.67 -20.92
N HIS A 619 3.25 -10.08 -19.99
CA HIS A 619 2.66 -9.40 -18.84
C HIS A 619 1.80 -8.21 -19.27
N ASP A 620 2.32 -7.37 -20.15
CA ASP A 620 1.67 -6.13 -20.56
C ASP A 620 0.37 -6.35 -21.34
N ILE A 621 0.31 -7.40 -22.17
CA ILE A 621 -0.91 -7.78 -22.90
C ILE A 621 -1.86 -8.65 -22.06
N GLY A 622 -1.47 -9.05 -20.84
CA GLY A 622 -2.29 -9.88 -19.96
C GLY A 622 -2.32 -11.36 -20.33
N ALA A 623 -1.27 -11.87 -20.97
CA ALA A 623 -1.05 -13.30 -21.22
C ALA A 623 -0.33 -14.00 -20.06
N ILE A 624 0.33 -13.25 -19.16
CA ILE A 624 0.75 -13.76 -17.83
C ILE A 624 -0.09 -13.08 -16.76
N SER A 625 -0.57 -13.86 -15.80
CA SER A 625 -1.68 -13.45 -14.91
C SER A 625 -1.25 -13.06 -13.52
N ILE A 626 -0.08 -13.54 -13.07
CA ILE A 626 0.38 -13.44 -11.70
C ILE A 626 1.88 -13.10 -11.68
N ILE A 627 2.29 -12.29 -10.70
CA ILE A 627 3.70 -12.07 -10.34
C ILE A 627 3.86 -12.55 -8.88
N SER A 628 4.90 -13.34 -8.65
CA SER A 628 5.25 -13.94 -7.35
C SER A 628 6.75 -13.79 -7.08
N SER A 629 7.22 -14.14 -5.87
CA SER A 629 8.64 -13.99 -5.55
C SER A 629 9.51 -15.12 -6.10
N ASP A 630 9.31 -16.35 -5.64
CA ASP A 630 10.30 -17.44 -5.55
C ASP A 630 11.32 -17.28 -4.40
N SER A 631 10.82 -16.89 -3.23
CA SER A 631 11.61 -16.33 -2.13
C SER A 631 12.86 -17.15 -1.75
N GLN A 632 14.05 -16.58 -1.98
CA GLN A 632 15.37 -17.20 -1.72
C GLN A 632 15.66 -18.49 -2.53
N ALA A 633 14.89 -18.77 -3.57
CA ALA A 633 15.03 -19.92 -4.45
C ALA A 633 14.94 -19.47 -5.92
N MET A 634 15.75 -18.48 -6.32
CA MET A 634 15.62 -17.70 -7.56
C MET A 634 14.56 -16.60 -7.51
N GLY A 635 14.40 -15.96 -6.35
CA GLY A 635 13.39 -14.92 -6.13
C GLY A 635 13.57 -14.11 -4.86
N ARG A 636 12.90 -12.95 -4.82
CA ARG A 636 13.06 -11.94 -3.76
C ARG A 636 11.73 -11.61 -3.09
N ILE A 637 11.53 -12.01 -1.83
CA ILE A 637 10.23 -11.87 -1.16
C ILE A 637 9.72 -10.42 -1.09
N GLY A 638 10.59 -9.45 -0.80
CA GLY A 638 10.22 -8.04 -0.64
C GLY A 638 10.06 -7.26 -1.95
N GLU A 639 10.19 -7.91 -3.11
CA GLU A 639 10.22 -7.22 -4.41
C GLU A 639 9.04 -7.56 -5.32
N VAL A 640 8.04 -8.33 -4.87
CA VAL A 640 6.87 -8.69 -5.69
C VAL A 640 6.14 -7.44 -6.22
N ILE A 641 5.92 -6.46 -5.35
CA ILE A 641 5.20 -5.22 -5.69
C ILE A 641 6.07 -4.32 -6.57
N CYS A 642 7.31 -4.00 -6.17
CA CYS A 642 8.15 -3.08 -6.93
C CYS A 642 8.43 -3.60 -8.35
N ARG A 643 8.68 -4.91 -8.51
CA ARG A 643 8.95 -5.55 -9.81
C ARG A 643 7.75 -5.54 -10.73
N THR A 644 6.54 -5.64 -10.17
CA THR A 644 5.29 -5.44 -10.92
C THR A 644 5.26 -4.05 -11.55
N TRP A 645 5.50 -3.01 -10.76
CA TRP A 645 5.41 -1.62 -11.21
C TRP A 645 6.57 -1.19 -12.11
N GLN A 646 7.78 -1.71 -11.89
CA GLN A 646 8.93 -1.53 -12.78
C GLN A 646 8.65 -2.12 -14.17
N THR A 647 7.97 -3.27 -14.23
CA THR A 647 7.57 -3.90 -15.50
C THR A 647 6.53 -3.05 -16.22
N ALA A 648 5.47 -2.62 -15.53
CA ALA A 648 4.46 -1.72 -16.09
C ALA A 648 5.07 -0.41 -16.63
N HIS A 649 5.99 0.18 -15.87
CA HIS A 649 6.72 1.38 -16.27
C HIS A 649 7.55 1.16 -17.53
N LYS A 650 8.39 0.13 -17.56
CA LYS A 650 9.22 -0.18 -18.74
C LYS A 650 8.35 -0.38 -19.98
N MET A 651 7.25 -1.11 -19.85
CA MET A 651 6.35 -1.38 -20.96
C MET A 651 5.63 -0.13 -21.43
N LYS A 652 5.28 0.81 -20.54
CA LYS A 652 4.81 2.13 -20.96
C LYS A 652 5.86 2.87 -21.77
N LEU A 653 7.11 2.96 -21.31
CA LEU A 653 8.15 3.71 -22.01
C LEU A 653 8.46 3.14 -23.41
N GLN A 654 8.47 1.81 -23.54
CA GLN A 654 8.86 1.17 -24.80
C GLN A 654 7.70 0.94 -25.76
N ARG A 655 6.46 0.78 -25.26
CA ARG A 655 5.29 0.43 -26.09
C ARG A 655 4.20 1.50 -26.09
N GLY A 656 4.33 2.54 -25.28
CA GLY A 656 3.31 3.57 -25.11
C GLY A 656 2.10 3.10 -24.28
N PRO A 657 1.00 3.88 -24.31
CA PRO A 657 -0.27 3.51 -23.68
C PRO A 657 -0.87 2.22 -24.26
N LEU A 658 -1.65 1.49 -23.46
CA LEU A 658 -2.38 0.32 -23.95
C LEU A 658 -3.56 0.75 -24.84
N PRO A 659 -3.99 -0.05 -25.85
CA PRO A 659 -5.01 0.36 -26.83
C PRO A 659 -6.36 0.81 -26.26
N SER A 660 -6.68 0.47 -25.01
CA SER A 660 -7.93 0.84 -24.33
C SER A 660 -7.83 2.14 -23.50
N SER A 661 -6.73 2.90 -23.56
CA SER A 661 -6.62 4.21 -22.91
C SER A 661 -7.18 5.29 -23.84
N GLU A 662 -8.48 5.59 -23.73
CA GLU A 662 -9.11 6.72 -24.45
C GLU A 662 -8.71 8.09 -23.85
N THR A 663 -8.09 8.08 -22.66
CA THR A 663 -7.71 9.25 -21.88
C THR A 663 -6.19 9.27 -21.61
N ASP A 664 -5.67 10.44 -21.27
CA ASP A 664 -4.26 10.66 -20.88
C ASP A 664 -3.95 10.11 -19.47
N ASN A 665 -4.24 8.84 -19.21
CA ASN A 665 -3.91 8.13 -17.97
C ASN A 665 -3.54 6.66 -18.23
N ASP A 666 -3.02 5.99 -17.20
CA ASP A 666 -2.57 4.60 -17.27
C ASP A 666 -3.50 3.62 -16.53
N ASN A 667 -4.73 4.02 -16.20
CA ASN A 667 -5.62 3.28 -15.30
C ASN A 667 -5.80 1.82 -15.69
N PHE A 668 -5.98 1.53 -16.99
CA PHE A 668 -6.16 0.14 -17.43
C PHE A 668 -4.90 -0.71 -17.20
N ARG A 669 -3.71 -0.16 -17.49
CA ARG A 669 -2.43 -0.83 -17.20
C ARG A 669 -2.27 -1.00 -15.69
N ILE A 670 -2.54 0.04 -14.90
CA ILE A 670 -2.45 -0.02 -13.43
C ILE A 670 -3.35 -1.13 -12.86
N LYS A 671 -4.62 -1.17 -13.27
CA LYS A 671 -5.59 -2.19 -12.85
C LYS A 671 -5.17 -3.60 -13.29
N ARG A 672 -4.64 -3.75 -14.52
CA ARG A 672 -4.11 -5.02 -15.02
C ARG A 672 -2.94 -5.52 -14.16
N TYR A 673 -2.02 -4.65 -13.80
CA TYR A 673 -0.80 -5.03 -13.08
C TYR A 673 -1.04 -5.27 -11.59
N ILE A 674 -1.84 -4.44 -10.92
CA ILE A 674 -2.16 -4.67 -9.50
C ILE A 674 -2.89 -6.01 -9.29
N ALA A 675 -3.72 -6.44 -10.26
CA ALA A 675 -4.40 -7.72 -10.23
C ALA A 675 -3.42 -8.92 -10.14
N LYS A 676 -2.19 -8.76 -10.66
CA LYS A 676 -1.18 -9.83 -10.74
C LYS A 676 -0.65 -10.26 -9.38
N HIS A 677 -0.70 -9.38 -8.37
CA HIS A 677 -0.24 -9.67 -7.01
C HIS A 677 -1.31 -9.44 -5.95
N THR A 678 -2.59 -9.35 -6.35
CA THR A 678 -3.73 -9.20 -5.43
C THR A 678 -4.81 -10.24 -5.74
N ILE A 679 -5.71 -9.97 -6.68
CA ILE A 679 -6.89 -10.81 -6.90
C ILE A 679 -6.57 -12.11 -7.64
N ASN A 680 -5.66 -12.10 -8.63
CA ASN A 680 -5.37 -13.29 -9.44
C ASN A 680 -4.71 -14.41 -8.61
N PRO A 681 -3.71 -14.12 -7.75
CA PRO A 681 -3.22 -15.12 -6.80
C PRO A 681 -4.33 -15.72 -5.92
N ALA A 682 -5.29 -14.90 -5.48
CA ALA A 682 -6.40 -15.36 -4.64
C ALA A 682 -7.40 -16.24 -5.39
N ILE A 683 -7.69 -15.93 -6.65
CA ILE A 683 -8.55 -16.75 -7.52
C ILE A 683 -7.87 -18.09 -7.81
N ALA A 684 -6.60 -18.06 -8.24
CA ALA A 684 -5.86 -19.26 -8.59
C ALA A 684 -5.74 -20.26 -7.43
N ASN A 685 -5.73 -19.76 -6.18
CA ASN A 685 -5.59 -20.57 -4.98
C ASN A 685 -6.90 -20.77 -4.19
N GLY A 686 -8.05 -20.30 -4.69
CA GLY A 686 -9.36 -20.65 -4.14
C GLY A 686 -9.79 -19.92 -2.86
N PHE A 687 -9.29 -18.70 -2.63
CA PHE A 687 -9.62 -17.91 -1.44
C PHE A 687 -9.95 -16.44 -1.75
N SER A 688 -10.26 -16.10 -3.00
CA SER A 688 -10.63 -14.74 -3.45
C SER A 688 -11.86 -14.13 -2.75
N LYS A 689 -12.71 -14.94 -2.12
CA LYS A 689 -13.82 -14.45 -1.30
C LYS A 689 -13.38 -13.82 0.03
N TYR A 690 -12.16 -14.12 0.51
CA TYR A 690 -11.65 -13.62 1.78
C TYR A 690 -10.73 -12.41 1.61
N VAL A 691 -9.87 -12.41 0.58
CA VAL A 691 -8.79 -11.43 0.39
C VAL A 691 -8.56 -11.12 -1.11
N GLY A 692 -7.56 -10.29 -1.41
CA GLY A 692 -7.06 -10.04 -2.77
C GLY A 692 -7.64 -8.81 -3.45
N SER A 693 -8.48 -8.02 -2.78
CA SER A 693 -8.95 -6.73 -3.30
C SER A 693 -9.63 -5.88 -2.22
N VAL A 694 -9.78 -4.59 -2.51
CA VAL A 694 -10.52 -3.64 -1.67
C VAL A 694 -12.01 -3.71 -1.99
N GLU A 695 -12.67 -4.77 -1.53
CA GLU A 695 -14.09 -5.04 -1.77
C GLU A 695 -14.84 -5.32 -0.46
N VAL A 696 -16.12 -4.91 -0.39
CA VAL A 696 -16.97 -5.15 0.78
C VAL A 696 -17.15 -6.65 1.03
N GLY A 697 -17.07 -7.06 2.29
CA GLY A 697 -17.18 -8.43 2.76
C GLY A 697 -15.83 -9.15 2.91
N LYS A 698 -14.76 -8.61 2.34
CA LYS A 698 -13.41 -9.16 2.47
C LYS A 698 -12.73 -8.71 3.76
N LEU A 699 -11.71 -9.44 4.16
CA LEU A 699 -10.85 -9.09 5.29
C LEU A 699 -10.19 -7.74 5.02
N ALA A 700 -10.11 -6.87 6.02
CA ALA A 700 -9.46 -5.57 5.92
C ALA A 700 -7.94 -5.71 5.98
N ASP A 701 -7.39 -6.40 4.97
CA ASP A 701 -5.96 -6.52 4.69
C ASP A 701 -5.60 -5.43 3.68
N LEU A 702 -5.14 -4.29 4.19
CA LEU A 702 -4.98 -3.04 3.44
C LEU A 702 -3.58 -2.47 3.65
N VAL A 703 -3.06 -1.79 2.65
CA VAL A 703 -1.76 -1.12 2.70
C VAL A 703 -1.93 0.35 2.34
N VAL A 704 -1.40 1.22 3.18
CA VAL A 704 -1.41 2.68 3.00
C VAL A 704 -0.06 3.11 2.47
N TRP A 705 -0.07 3.92 1.41
CA TRP A 705 1.11 4.37 0.68
C TRP A 705 1.11 5.89 0.56
N ASP A 706 2.25 6.51 0.82
CA ASP A 706 2.53 7.83 0.28
C ASP A 706 2.67 7.69 -1.26
N PRO A 707 1.99 8.53 -2.07
CA PRO A 707 2.14 8.51 -3.52
C PRO A 707 3.59 8.54 -4.01
N ALA A 708 4.48 9.28 -3.34
CA ALA A 708 5.89 9.39 -3.68
C ALA A 708 6.69 8.10 -3.42
N PHE A 709 6.20 7.22 -2.53
CA PHE A 709 6.84 5.94 -2.19
C PHE A 709 6.03 4.72 -2.67
N PHE A 710 4.94 4.96 -3.40
CA PHE A 710 4.06 3.89 -3.89
C PHE A 710 4.83 2.82 -4.66
N GLY A 711 4.65 1.57 -4.25
CA GLY A 711 5.30 0.41 -4.86
C GLY A 711 6.74 0.15 -4.40
N ALA A 712 7.36 1.07 -3.64
CA ALA A 712 8.68 0.88 -3.06
C ALA A 712 8.61 0.59 -1.55
N LYS A 713 8.02 1.50 -0.76
CA LYS A 713 7.96 1.41 0.72
C LYS A 713 6.60 1.91 1.22
N PRO A 714 5.76 1.06 1.84
CA PRO A 714 4.47 1.50 2.38
C PRO A 714 4.62 2.23 3.73
N GLU A 715 3.58 2.95 4.14
CA GLU A 715 3.50 3.62 5.44
C GLU A 715 2.91 2.74 6.53
N ILE A 716 1.78 2.07 6.24
CA ILE A 716 1.02 1.28 7.21
C ILE A 716 0.51 -0.01 6.53
N ILE A 717 0.69 -1.15 7.18
CA ILE A 717 0.04 -2.42 6.84
C ILE A 717 -1.00 -2.73 7.90
N ILE A 718 -2.24 -2.84 7.42
CA ILE A 718 -3.42 -3.22 8.20
C ILE A 718 -3.71 -4.69 7.91
N LYS A 719 -3.85 -5.50 8.95
CA LYS A 719 -4.18 -6.92 8.87
C LYS A 719 -5.46 -7.16 9.67
N GLY A 720 -6.52 -7.63 9.00
CA GLY A 720 -7.82 -7.85 9.63
C GLY A 720 -8.32 -6.62 10.40
N GLY A 721 -8.11 -5.41 9.87
CA GLY A 721 -8.54 -4.16 10.48
C GLY A 721 -7.62 -3.56 11.54
N GLU A 722 -6.57 -4.28 11.97
CA GLU A 722 -5.59 -3.81 12.95
C GLU A 722 -4.25 -3.46 12.29
N ILE A 723 -3.57 -2.42 12.76
CA ILE A 723 -2.24 -2.08 12.25
C ILE A 723 -1.23 -3.15 12.71
N ALA A 724 -0.69 -3.90 11.76
CA ALA A 724 0.27 -4.97 12.00
C ALA A 724 1.71 -4.50 11.88
N TRP A 725 2.01 -3.62 10.90
CA TRP A 725 3.33 -3.03 10.68
C TRP A 725 3.18 -1.58 10.22
N ALA A 726 4.12 -0.71 10.58
CA ALA A 726 4.11 0.69 10.15
C ALA A 726 5.51 1.33 10.20
N ASN A 727 5.71 2.40 9.43
CA ASN A 727 6.85 3.30 9.57
C ASN A 727 6.77 4.00 10.91
N MET A 728 7.79 3.82 11.74
CA MET A 728 7.87 4.39 13.07
C MET A 728 9.30 4.82 13.39
N GLY A 729 9.41 6.05 13.90
CA GLY A 729 10.64 6.68 14.34
C GLY A 729 11.18 6.15 15.67
N ASP A 730 11.98 6.97 16.33
CA ASP A 730 12.51 6.71 17.67
C ASP A 730 11.37 6.50 18.68
N ALA A 731 11.30 5.31 19.26
CA ALA A 731 10.26 4.93 20.23
C ALA A 731 10.27 5.78 21.52
N ASN A 732 11.34 6.53 21.79
CA ASN A 732 11.43 7.44 22.94
C ASN A 732 11.09 8.90 22.58
N ALA A 733 10.92 9.23 21.30
CA ALA A 733 10.70 10.60 20.89
C ALA A 733 9.36 11.17 21.35
N SER A 734 9.25 12.50 21.36
CA SER A 734 8.03 13.22 21.73
C SER A 734 6.89 13.06 20.72
N ILE A 735 7.20 12.64 19.49
CA ILE A 735 6.29 12.38 18.36
C ILE A 735 6.83 11.18 17.56
N PRO A 736 6.03 10.52 16.69
CA PRO A 736 6.41 9.22 16.11
C PRO A 736 7.31 9.30 14.85
N THR A 737 7.57 10.49 14.32
CA THR A 737 8.29 10.75 13.06
C THR A 737 9.80 11.06 13.15
N PRO A 738 10.43 11.34 14.30
CA PRO A 738 11.87 11.58 14.38
C PRO A 738 12.71 10.32 14.12
N GLU A 739 13.84 10.50 13.47
CA GLU A 739 14.76 9.43 13.06
C GLU A 739 15.32 8.61 14.23
N PRO A 740 15.62 7.30 14.02
CA PRO A 740 15.49 6.57 12.75
C PRO A 740 14.06 6.05 12.50
N VAL A 741 13.48 6.45 11.37
CA VAL A 741 12.23 5.89 10.85
C VAL A 741 12.52 4.60 10.10
N ILE A 742 11.96 3.49 10.59
CA ILE A 742 12.06 2.18 9.95
C ILE A 742 10.71 1.47 10.00
N MET A 743 10.54 0.45 9.17
CA MET A 743 9.35 -0.39 9.20
C MET A 743 9.38 -1.31 10.41
N ARG A 744 8.38 -1.24 11.29
CA ARG A 744 8.36 -1.95 12.58
C ARG A 744 7.08 -2.76 12.77
N PRO A 745 7.14 -3.89 13.49
CA PRO A 745 5.95 -4.60 13.95
C PRO A 745 5.19 -3.74 14.98
N MET A 746 3.87 -3.66 14.80
CA MET A 746 2.93 -2.92 15.64
C MET A 746 2.10 -3.87 16.51
N PHE A 747 1.14 -3.35 17.28
CA PHE A 747 0.33 -4.16 18.19
C PHE A 747 -0.39 -5.33 17.52
N GLY A 748 -0.80 -5.20 16.25
CA GLY A 748 -1.39 -6.30 15.47
C GLY A 748 -0.45 -7.49 15.24
N ALA A 749 0.86 -7.35 15.47
CA ALA A 749 1.87 -8.39 15.31
C ALA A 749 2.25 -9.13 16.61
N PHE A 750 1.74 -8.69 17.78
CA PHE A 750 2.17 -9.23 19.08
C PHE A 750 1.10 -10.09 19.76
N GLY A 751 1.56 -11.03 20.59
CA GLY A 751 0.68 -11.96 21.31
C GLY A 751 -0.17 -12.78 20.35
N LYS A 752 -1.49 -12.79 20.57
CA LYS A 752 -2.47 -13.50 19.73
C LYS A 752 -3.23 -12.60 18.77
N ALA A 753 -2.84 -11.32 18.65
CA ALA A 753 -3.45 -10.39 17.71
C ALA A 753 -3.21 -10.83 16.26
N GLY A 754 -2.00 -11.33 15.95
CA GLY A 754 -1.69 -11.85 14.62
C GLY A 754 -2.58 -13.04 14.22
N SER A 755 -2.86 -13.94 15.16
CA SER A 755 -3.77 -15.07 14.97
C SER A 755 -5.22 -14.63 14.77
N ALA A 756 -5.71 -13.71 15.61
CA ALA A 756 -7.09 -13.24 15.58
C ALA A 756 -7.46 -12.54 14.26
N ASN A 757 -6.49 -11.88 13.63
CA ASN A 757 -6.69 -11.06 12.44
C ASN A 757 -6.23 -11.73 11.14
N SER A 758 -5.88 -13.01 11.16
CA SER A 758 -5.34 -13.73 9.99
C SER A 758 -6.01 -15.08 9.76
N ILE A 759 -5.75 -15.67 8.60
CA ILE A 759 -6.32 -16.94 8.17
C ILE A 759 -5.21 -17.93 7.77
N ALA A 760 -5.30 -19.17 8.25
CA ALA A 760 -4.59 -20.31 7.68
C ALA A 760 -5.52 -21.00 6.65
N PHE A 761 -5.17 -20.92 5.38
CA PHE A 761 -5.88 -21.58 4.29
C PHE A 761 -5.43 -23.03 4.16
N VAL A 762 -6.40 -23.94 4.17
CA VAL A 762 -6.18 -25.40 4.09
C VAL A 762 -7.16 -26.04 3.10
N SER A 763 -6.99 -27.32 2.77
CA SER A 763 -8.00 -28.04 2.00
C SER A 763 -9.31 -28.20 2.77
N LYS A 764 -10.41 -28.42 2.05
CA LYS A 764 -11.69 -28.78 2.66
C LYS A 764 -11.56 -30.03 3.55
N ALA A 765 -10.82 -31.04 3.11
CA ALA A 765 -10.62 -32.28 3.86
C ALA A 765 -9.90 -32.06 5.20
N ALA A 766 -8.93 -31.13 5.26
CA ALA A 766 -8.27 -30.76 6.51
C ALA A 766 -9.22 -29.98 7.44
N LEU A 767 -10.00 -29.04 6.90
CA LEU A 767 -11.00 -28.31 7.69
C LEU A 767 -12.03 -29.27 8.29
N ASP A 768 -12.58 -30.18 7.49
CA ASP A 768 -13.57 -31.18 7.93
C ASP A 768 -12.99 -32.14 9.00
N ARG A 769 -11.67 -32.38 8.99
CA ARG A 769 -10.96 -33.16 10.02
C ARG A 769 -10.82 -32.42 11.35
N GLY A 770 -11.10 -31.12 11.41
CA GLY A 770 -10.93 -30.31 12.62
C GLY A 770 -9.46 -30.09 12.97
N ILE A 771 -8.60 -29.82 11.97
CA ILE A 771 -7.16 -29.61 12.20
C ILE A 771 -6.87 -28.43 13.14
N LYS A 772 -7.76 -27.43 13.22
CA LYS A 772 -7.62 -26.29 14.12
C LYS A 772 -7.52 -26.78 15.56
N GLU A 773 -8.46 -27.60 15.98
CA GLU A 773 -8.52 -28.19 17.31
C GLU A 773 -7.40 -29.23 17.50
N LEU A 774 -7.15 -30.07 16.48
CA LEU A 774 -6.12 -31.13 16.53
C LEU A 774 -4.71 -30.57 16.72
N TYR A 775 -4.41 -29.42 16.11
CA TYR A 775 -3.08 -28.81 16.16
C TYR A 775 -2.96 -27.74 17.24
N GLY A 776 -4.11 -27.26 17.74
CA GLY A 776 -4.20 -26.17 18.73
C GLY A 776 -3.83 -24.83 18.11
N LEU A 777 -4.47 -24.49 16.98
CA LEU A 777 -4.27 -23.22 16.28
C LEU A 777 -5.25 -22.17 16.79
N ASP A 778 -4.75 -20.99 17.11
CA ASP A 778 -5.56 -19.82 17.45
C ASP A 778 -6.06 -19.11 16.19
N LYS A 779 -5.26 -19.14 15.10
CA LYS A 779 -5.60 -18.50 13.83
C LYS A 779 -6.90 -19.09 13.26
N ARG A 780 -7.67 -18.25 12.57
CA ARG A 780 -8.84 -18.70 11.81
C ARG A 780 -8.39 -19.68 10.73
N VAL A 781 -9.08 -20.81 10.59
CA VAL A 781 -8.78 -21.82 9.55
C VAL A 781 -9.93 -21.83 8.56
N GLU A 782 -9.63 -21.68 7.28
CA GLU A 782 -10.63 -21.66 6.22
C GLU A 782 -10.22 -22.58 5.08
N ALA A 783 -11.22 -23.22 4.46
CA ALA A 783 -10.99 -24.08 3.31
C ALA A 783 -10.86 -23.25 2.04
N VAL A 784 -9.88 -23.60 1.21
CA VAL A 784 -9.86 -23.22 -0.20
C VAL A 784 -10.94 -23.99 -0.98
N GLY A 785 -11.33 -23.47 -2.14
CA GLY A 785 -12.16 -24.21 -3.09
C GLY A 785 -12.55 -23.40 -4.32
N GLY A 786 -13.25 -24.05 -5.25
CA GLY A 786 -13.69 -23.50 -6.53
C GLY A 786 -12.55 -23.31 -7.52
N VAL A 787 -11.50 -24.13 -7.46
CA VAL A 787 -10.28 -23.95 -8.28
C VAL A 787 -10.22 -24.87 -9.49
N ARG A 788 -10.94 -26.00 -9.49
CA ARG A 788 -10.85 -27.00 -10.57
C ARG A 788 -11.57 -26.59 -11.87
N SER A 789 -12.41 -25.56 -11.82
CA SER A 789 -13.09 -24.99 -12.98
C SER A 789 -12.48 -23.68 -13.48
N VAL A 790 -11.42 -23.18 -12.83
CA VAL A 790 -10.80 -21.91 -13.16
C VAL A 790 -9.95 -22.06 -14.42
N THR A 791 -10.10 -21.13 -15.35
CA THR A 791 -9.31 -21.06 -16.57
C THR A 791 -8.61 -19.71 -16.67
N LYS A 792 -7.81 -19.53 -17.72
CA LYS A 792 -7.22 -18.22 -18.04
C LYS A 792 -8.27 -17.12 -18.17
N GLU A 793 -9.50 -17.43 -18.59
CA GLU A 793 -10.59 -16.46 -18.76
C GLU A 793 -11.02 -15.82 -17.44
N ASP A 794 -10.79 -16.51 -16.31
CA ASP A 794 -11.17 -16.05 -14.97
C ASP A 794 -10.12 -15.09 -14.36
N MET A 795 -8.91 -15.03 -14.92
CA MET A 795 -7.83 -14.17 -14.47
C MET A 795 -8.15 -12.71 -14.80
N LYS A 796 -8.41 -11.90 -13.77
CA LYS A 796 -8.92 -10.54 -13.91
C LYS A 796 -7.91 -9.69 -14.67
N LEU A 797 -8.40 -9.11 -15.77
CA LEU A 797 -7.66 -8.23 -16.68
C LEU A 797 -6.42 -8.86 -17.32
N ASN A 798 -6.20 -10.16 -17.11
CA ASN A 798 -5.03 -10.92 -17.57
C ASN A 798 -5.47 -12.27 -18.16
N ASN A 799 -6.43 -12.20 -19.07
CA ASN A 799 -7.11 -13.35 -19.66
C ASN A 799 -6.74 -13.59 -21.13
N SER A 800 -5.66 -13.00 -21.63
CA SER A 800 -5.25 -13.14 -23.03
C SER A 800 -4.73 -14.55 -23.30
N LEU A 801 -5.11 -15.14 -24.45
CA LEU A 801 -4.73 -16.49 -24.88
C LEU A 801 -4.10 -16.43 -26.29
N PRO A 802 -2.96 -15.76 -26.47
CA PRO A 802 -2.29 -15.70 -27.77
C PRO A 802 -1.74 -17.07 -28.14
N LYS A 803 -1.68 -17.37 -29.44
CA LYS A 803 -0.96 -18.56 -29.94
C LYS A 803 0.55 -18.29 -29.86
N ILE A 804 1.19 -18.88 -28.85
CA ILE A 804 2.63 -18.74 -28.65
C ILE A 804 3.40 -19.79 -29.45
N THR A 805 4.46 -19.36 -30.14
CA THR A 805 5.48 -20.25 -30.70
C THR A 805 6.86 -19.81 -30.24
N VAL A 806 7.79 -20.75 -30.13
CA VAL A 806 9.20 -20.49 -29.85
C VAL A 806 10.02 -21.24 -30.88
N ASP A 807 10.93 -20.55 -31.54
CA ASP A 807 11.89 -21.15 -32.46
C ASP A 807 12.95 -21.95 -31.66
N PRO A 808 13.19 -23.24 -31.98
CA PRO A 808 14.04 -24.09 -31.16
C PRO A 808 15.53 -23.76 -31.26
N ASP A 809 15.96 -23.04 -32.30
CA ASP A 809 17.38 -22.73 -32.54
C ASP A 809 17.72 -21.29 -32.12
N THR A 810 16.79 -20.36 -32.35
CA THR A 810 16.99 -18.92 -32.11
C THR A 810 16.28 -18.41 -30.85
N TYR A 811 15.41 -19.22 -30.25
CA TYR A 811 14.56 -18.88 -29.10
C TYR A 811 13.59 -17.71 -29.34
N THR A 812 13.44 -17.29 -30.60
CA THR A 812 12.51 -16.24 -31.02
C THR A 812 11.10 -16.62 -30.62
N VAL A 813 10.49 -15.82 -29.75
CA VAL A 813 9.11 -16.01 -29.31
C VAL A 813 8.17 -15.22 -30.21
N THR A 814 7.08 -15.83 -30.66
CA THR A 814 5.99 -15.13 -31.32
C THR A 814 4.67 -15.32 -30.58
N ALA A 815 3.79 -14.32 -30.68
CA ALA A 815 2.39 -14.38 -30.25
C ALA A 815 1.51 -14.04 -31.45
N ASP A 816 0.64 -14.97 -31.85
CA ASP A 816 -0.24 -14.84 -33.02
C ASP A 816 0.53 -14.50 -34.32
N GLY A 817 1.79 -14.97 -34.41
CA GLY A 817 2.69 -14.74 -35.55
C GLY A 817 3.53 -13.46 -35.45
N GLU A 818 3.33 -12.63 -34.43
CA GLU A 818 4.14 -11.42 -34.20
C GLU A 818 5.29 -11.70 -33.23
N VAL A 819 6.51 -11.28 -33.59
CA VAL A 819 7.70 -11.45 -32.75
C VAL A 819 7.59 -10.60 -31.49
N LEU A 820 7.74 -11.23 -30.33
CA LEU A 820 7.77 -10.55 -29.03
C LEU A 820 9.20 -10.20 -28.64
N THR A 821 9.62 -8.96 -28.88
CA THR A 821 10.94 -8.49 -28.51
C THR A 821 10.90 -7.10 -27.88
N CYS A 822 11.73 -6.87 -26.88
CA CYS A 822 11.93 -5.57 -26.25
C CYS A 822 13.39 -5.43 -25.79
N SER A 823 13.90 -4.20 -25.76
CA SER A 823 15.29 -3.95 -25.33
C SER A 823 15.41 -4.01 -23.80
N PRO A 824 16.57 -4.45 -23.26
CA PRO A 824 16.81 -4.39 -21.82
C PRO A 824 16.81 -2.94 -21.34
N ALA A 825 16.15 -2.66 -20.22
CA ALA A 825 16.22 -1.36 -19.57
C ALA A 825 17.57 -1.17 -18.86
N THR A 826 18.18 0.02 -18.99
CA THR A 826 19.45 0.37 -18.32
C THR A 826 19.25 0.91 -16.90
N ALA A 827 18.03 1.38 -16.61
CA ALA A 827 17.60 1.86 -15.30
C ALA A 827 16.12 1.56 -15.09
N ILE A 828 15.71 1.48 -13.83
CA ILE A 828 14.32 1.25 -13.42
C ILE A 828 13.96 2.15 -12.24
N PRO A 829 12.70 2.62 -12.13
CA PRO A 829 12.22 3.37 -10.97
C PRO A 829 12.11 2.45 -9.74
N LEU A 830 11.66 2.99 -8.60
CA LEU A 830 11.45 2.22 -7.37
C LEU A 830 12.74 1.50 -6.93
N SER A 831 13.89 2.16 -7.13
CA SER A 831 15.21 1.60 -6.86
C SER A 831 16.14 2.64 -6.21
N ARG A 832 17.02 3.27 -7.00
CA ARG A 832 18.10 4.17 -6.58
C ARG A 832 17.63 5.32 -5.70
N ASN A 833 16.42 5.83 -5.91
CA ASN A 833 15.86 6.94 -5.13
C ASN A 833 15.53 6.57 -3.68
N TYR A 834 15.32 5.29 -3.36
CA TYR A 834 14.69 4.87 -2.10
C TYR A 834 15.56 3.96 -1.22
N PHE A 835 16.35 3.06 -1.79
CA PHE A 835 17.06 2.03 -1.03
C PHE A 835 18.47 2.48 -0.61
N LEU A 836 18.88 2.08 0.60
CA LEU A 836 20.20 2.44 1.14
C LEU A 836 21.34 1.62 0.49
N PHE A 837 21.02 0.43 -0.01
CA PHE A 837 21.95 -0.50 -0.66
C PHE A 837 21.41 -0.99 -1.99
#